data_AF-A0A059XM82-F1
#
_entry.id   AF-A0A059XM82-F1
#
_cell.length_a   1.000
_cell.length_b   1.000
_cell.length_c   1.000
_cell.angle_alpha   90.00
_cell.angle_beta   90.00
_cell.angle_gamma   90.00
#
_symmetry.space_group_name_H-M   'P 1'
#
loop_
_entity.id
_entity.type
_entity.pdbx_description
1 polymer ?
#
loop_
_entity_poly.entity_id
_entity_poly.type
_entity_poly.pdbx_seq_one_letter_code
_entity_poly.pdbx_strand_id
1 'polypeptide(L)'
;MFIKGKKIIKNLFGPGILISAPVFAISCSQTETYTNQIETLNQGKIDSASLDNLDKLADHTAILEWKNPKTDIAKIQVKNLYLNNFLQNNLVINKNKLNEALKNLGFKHLDKIKAEIVFNEVNRDYSNIEYLSVPVVIKRYIKTVSGQINEFQTRKIFFKLKGLSINEENKKRKTKLENFLKDKYDVQDGLNVVKVEKMSLEMAPGANLDYKLTQISRNELNKTIKLRFKDLENKLYFNNLTQQQKQELASLKKADSKNDLFNVYIESFEVDPQNHQNFIIKFKLAYGSPSIKIKSNRWSVDTTIKNIGVNLVYKGRFKTVDADEFLKQNAIVELKYNLSFTNYPFAQAHKNDFVAKSKVNGLQYEIKSIKKLDHPQRLGFNLKVTNSDVAEFNNKEVYIEAGVDKHTYIFQPELQDSLNKFNLLLGDIDSNILTKITQNIYDKANRSRILPGGYGELRGFYNNKNAPKQLHLGEDVLVKEGTEIIAPFDGDIISLGAAKNEKPFTGIGGQLVLRVKKEQLIDSINQNVYQDLFADAEYVYIGLIHLDIAATLRVLEKNGLNRQKFETEKYLKLDITLNNPLPIKKGAVIGIVGKPSNNGGWMPHAHIATWKQQQFIKDDNGYLYKPNDNTDRYKKYKADNQSFNIRVHGVELGQLPSQSGKINTSEYQTDENGNVNGSEIKKNAVRNTLLNIKDWEINENLFDPNIIFNFRDINSLAFDVHELFNELK
;
A
#
# COMPACT_ATOMS: atom_id res chain seq x y z
N MET A 1 25.69 49.04 79.06
CA MET A 1 24.67 49.70 78.24
C MET A 1 25.39 50.40 77.14
N PHE A 2 25.24 50.03 75.87
CA PHE A 2 25.01 48.71 75.24
C PHE A 2 24.46 49.07 73.85
N ILE A 3 24.91 48.60 72.67
CA ILE A 3 25.85 47.57 72.21
C ILE A 3 26.26 48.00 70.77
N LYS A 4 27.52 47.75 70.38
CA LYS A 4 28.11 48.03 69.04
C LYS A 4 27.79 46.91 68.03
N GLY A 5 27.76 47.26 66.73
CA GLY A 5 28.54 46.53 65.71
C GLY A 5 27.93 46.19 64.33
N LYS A 6 28.73 46.51 63.29
CA LYS A 6 28.99 45.84 61.97
C LYS A 6 27.83 45.68 60.95
N LYS A 7 27.92 45.67 59.60
CA LYS A 7 28.90 45.64 58.46
C LYS A 7 28.36 44.56 57.49
N ILE A 8 28.22 44.83 56.17
CA ILE A 8 28.52 43.97 54.98
C ILE A 8 27.72 44.32 53.69
N ILE A 9 28.52 44.57 52.66
CA ILE A 9 28.47 44.45 51.17
C ILE A 9 27.29 43.69 50.50
N LYS A 10 26.77 44.24 49.40
CA LYS A 10 26.11 43.51 48.29
C LYS A 10 26.61 44.02 46.93
N ASN A 11 27.10 43.10 46.09
CA ASN A 11 27.68 43.34 44.76
C ASN A 11 26.61 43.78 43.73
N LEU A 12 26.88 44.87 43.02
CA LEU A 12 26.33 45.21 41.70
C LEU A 12 27.44 45.01 40.67
N PHE A 13 27.24 44.09 39.72
CA PHE A 13 28.16 43.87 38.60
C PHE A 13 27.88 44.86 37.46
N GLY A 14 28.97 45.36 36.87
CA GLY A 14 29.02 46.25 35.72
C GLY A 14 28.79 45.58 34.36
N PRO A 15 29.10 46.29 33.25
CA PRO A 15 28.42 46.13 31.97
C PRO A 15 28.96 44.94 31.17
N GLY A 16 28.08 43.97 30.91
CA GLY A 16 28.31 42.92 29.93
C GLY A 16 28.04 43.44 28.52
N ILE A 17 29.05 43.32 27.66
CA ILE A 17 29.00 43.55 26.22
C ILE A 17 27.82 42.77 25.62
N LEU A 18 26.82 43.50 25.12
CA LEU A 18 25.79 42.97 24.23
C LEU A 18 26.46 42.66 22.89
N ILE A 19 26.91 41.42 22.72
CA ILE A 19 27.12 40.88 21.38
C ILE A 19 25.72 40.71 20.80
N SER A 20 25.29 41.69 20.01
CA SER A 20 24.11 41.59 19.17
C SER A 20 24.29 40.39 18.25
N ALA A 21 23.64 39.27 18.58
CA ALA A 21 23.37 38.24 17.60
C ALA A 21 22.63 38.93 16.44
N PRO A 22 23.03 38.70 15.17
CA PRO A 22 22.30 39.25 14.05
C PRO A 22 20.91 38.62 14.08
N VAL A 23 19.94 39.40 14.57
CA VAL A 23 18.55 39.19 14.24
C VAL A 23 18.51 39.35 12.73
N PHE A 24 18.42 38.23 12.01
CA PHE A 24 18.01 38.26 10.63
C PHE A 24 16.62 38.90 10.63
N ALA A 25 16.59 40.20 10.33
CA ALA A 25 15.40 40.87 9.89
C ALA A 25 14.97 40.11 8.63
N ILE A 26 13.97 39.25 8.77
CA ILE A 26 13.18 38.76 7.65
C ILE A 26 12.52 40.03 7.11
N SER A 27 13.16 40.63 6.10
CA SER A 27 12.55 41.68 5.32
C SER A 27 11.20 41.16 4.86
N CYS A 28 10.15 41.95 5.08
CA CYS A 28 8.86 41.79 4.43
C CYS A 28 9.05 41.87 2.91
N SER A 29 9.46 40.77 2.30
CA SER A 29 9.35 40.51 0.87
C SER A 29 8.20 39.52 0.70
N GLN A 30 7.24 39.89 -0.14
CA GLN A 30 6.14 39.08 -0.69
C GLN A 30 6.12 37.63 -0.19
N THR A 31 5.08 37.24 0.56
CA THR A 31 4.84 35.85 0.98
C THR A 31 4.77 34.94 -0.24
N GLU A 32 5.91 34.41 -0.68
CA GLU A 32 5.98 33.39 -1.72
C GLU A 32 5.19 32.17 -1.23
N THR A 33 4.26 31.69 -2.05
CA THR A 33 3.50 30.49 -1.69
C THR A 33 4.43 29.27 -1.69
N TYR A 34 4.06 28.20 -0.98
CA TYR A 34 4.85 26.96 -0.96
C TYR A 34 5.16 26.46 -2.37
N THR A 35 4.17 26.57 -3.26
CA THR A 35 4.34 26.18 -4.66
C THR A 35 5.37 27.04 -5.40
N ASN A 36 5.41 28.36 -5.18
CA ASN A 36 6.40 29.23 -5.81
C ASN A 36 7.82 28.87 -5.36
N GLN A 37 8.00 28.49 -4.09
CA GLN A 37 9.31 28.03 -3.59
C GLN A 37 9.75 26.75 -4.31
N ILE A 38 8.83 25.78 -4.49
CA ILE A 38 9.11 24.54 -5.23
C ILE A 38 9.43 24.84 -6.70
N GLU A 39 8.69 25.74 -7.35
CA GLU A 39 8.98 26.16 -8.73
C GLU A 39 10.38 26.76 -8.86
N THR A 40 10.75 27.67 -7.94
CA THR A 40 12.07 28.30 -7.89
C THR A 40 13.18 27.27 -7.70
N LEU A 41 13.02 26.34 -6.75
CA LEU A 41 14.00 25.27 -6.49
C LEU A 41 14.21 24.34 -7.69
N ASN A 42 13.16 24.13 -8.47
CA ASN A 42 13.20 23.32 -9.68
C ASN A 42 13.50 24.14 -10.94
N GLN A 43 13.78 25.45 -10.82
CA GLN A 43 14.04 26.36 -11.95
C GLN A 43 12.92 26.31 -13.01
N GLY A 44 11.67 26.18 -12.57
CA GLY A 44 10.50 26.00 -13.42
C GLY A 44 10.40 24.65 -14.14
N LYS A 45 11.33 23.70 -13.89
CA LYS A 45 11.34 22.35 -14.50
C LYS A 45 10.51 21.35 -13.69
N ILE A 46 9.22 21.62 -13.56
CA ILE A 46 8.27 20.73 -12.88
C ILE A 46 7.01 20.57 -13.73
N ASP A 47 6.61 19.32 -13.97
CA ASP A 47 5.44 19.02 -14.80
C ASP A 47 4.14 19.27 -14.04
N SER A 48 3.24 20.06 -14.64
CA SER A 48 1.87 20.25 -14.13
C SER A 48 0.93 19.06 -14.42
N ALA A 49 1.37 18.13 -15.27
CA ALA A 49 0.66 16.87 -15.51
C ALA A 49 0.53 16.09 -14.19
N SER A 50 -0.68 15.61 -13.90
CA SER A 50 -0.90 14.77 -12.72
C SER A 50 -0.21 13.42 -12.90
N LEU A 51 0.42 12.92 -11.84
CA LEU A 51 0.97 11.58 -11.81
C LEU A 51 -0.12 10.51 -11.97
N ASP A 52 -1.37 10.82 -11.65
CA ASP A 52 -2.51 9.89 -11.81
C ASP A 52 -2.84 9.65 -13.29
N ASN A 53 -2.41 10.54 -14.20
CA ASN A 53 -2.53 10.30 -15.64
C ASN A 53 -1.70 9.09 -16.10
N LEU A 54 -0.67 8.70 -15.33
CA LEU A 54 0.19 7.56 -15.66
C LEU A 54 -0.57 6.22 -15.63
N ASP A 55 -1.71 6.13 -14.94
CA ASP A 55 -2.55 4.92 -14.93
C ASP A 55 -3.06 4.56 -16.34
N LYS A 56 -3.19 5.56 -17.22
CA LYS A 56 -3.53 5.36 -18.63
C LYS A 56 -2.48 4.57 -19.40
N LEU A 57 -1.25 4.46 -18.87
CA LEU A 57 -0.18 3.67 -19.49
C LEU A 57 -0.37 2.16 -19.33
N ALA A 58 -1.21 1.69 -18.41
CA ALA A 58 -1.38 0.27 -18.13
C ALA A 58 -1.79 -0.56 -19.38
N ASP A 59 -2.50 0.07 -20.31
CA ASP A 59 -2.97 -0.56 -21.56
C ASP A 59 -1.94 -0.48 -22.71
N HIS A 60 -0.85 0.28 -22.54
CA HIS A 60 0.23 0.41 -23.53
C HIS A 60 1.22 -0.75 -23.44
N THR A 61 0.77 -1.94 -23.80
CA THR A 61 1.55 -3.20 -23.72
C THR A 61 2.88 -3.15 -24.46
N ALA A 62 2.96 -2.36 -25.53
CA ALA A 62 4.16 -2.18 -26.35
C ALA A 62 5.33 -1.47 -25.66
N ILE A 63 5.10 -0.87 -24.48
CA ILE A 63 6.17 -0.27 -23.65
C ILE A 63 7.09 -1.35 -23.07
N LEU A 64 6.61 -2.57 -22.91
CA LEU A 64 7.40 -3.70 -22.43
C LEU A 64 7.81 -4.59 -23.60
N GLU A 65 9.09 -4.96 -23.66
CA GLU A 65 9.65 -5.73 -24.77
C GLU A 65 10.57 -6.85 -24.29
N TRP A 66 10.57 -7.97 -25.01
CA TRP A 66 11.55 -9.02 -24.82
C TRP A 66 12.82 -8.69 -25.61
N LYS A 67 13.99 -8.80 -24.96
CA LYS A 67 15.29 -8.57 -25.60
C LYS A 67 15.53 -9.52 -26.77
N ASN A 68 15.08 -10.78 -26.65
CA ASN A 68 15.16 -11.75 -27.72
C ASN A 68 13.82 -11.78 -28.49
N PRO A 69 13.79 -11.38 -29.77
CA PRO A 69 12.55 -11.38 -30.55
C PRO A 69 11.99 -12.79 -30.81
N LYS A 70 12.78 -13.85 -30.57
CA LYS A 70 12.32 -15.25 -30.66
C LYS A 70 11.63 -15.76 -29.40
N THR A 71 11.65 -15.00 -28.30
CA THR A 71 10.97 -15.39 -27.05
C THR A 71 9.47 -15.50 -27.28
N ASP A 72 8.92 -16.69 -27.08
CA ASP A 72 7.51 -16.99 -27.28
C ASP A 72 6.84 -17.25 -25.92
N ILE A 73 6.21 -16.21 -25.38
CA ILE A 73 5.55 -16.24 -24.05
C ILE A 73 4.55 -17.41 -23.94
N ALA A 74 3.93 -17.81 -25.06
CA ALA A 74 2.92 -18.88 -25.07
C ALA A 74 3.51 -20.26 -24.79
N LYS A 75 4.83 -20.40 -24.89
CA LYS A 75 5.57 -21.62 -24.54
C LYS A 75 6.17 -21.58 -23.13
N ILE A 76 6.16 -20.41 -22.48
CA ILE A 76 6.78 -20.23 -21.17
C ILE A 76 5.80 -20.64 -20.08
N GLN A 77 6.21 -21.56 -19.21
CA GLN A 77 5.50 -21.85 -17.97
C GLN A 77 5.77 -20.74 -16.95
N VAL A 78 4.77 -20.32 -16.18
CA VAL A 78 4.92 -19.16 -15.27
C VAL A 78 6.06 -19.35 -14.27
N LYS A 79 6.25 -20.58 -13.77
CA LYS A 79 7.38 -20.90 -12.89
C LYS A 79 8.75 -20.60 -13.52
N ASN A 80 8.88 -20.76 -14.84
CA ASN A 80 10.13 -20.53 -15.57
C ASN A 80 10.46 -19.03 -15.68
N LEU A 81 9.47 -18.13 -15.57
CA LEU A 81 9.71 -16.69 -15.58
C LEU A 81 10.63 -16.23 -14.43
N TYR A 82 10.55 -16.92 -13.29
CA TYR A 82 11.32 -16.59 -12.09
C TYR A 82 12.60 -17.42 -11.95
N LEU A 83 12.79 -18.45 -12.78
CA LEU A 83 14.02 -19.25 -12.76
C LEU A 83 15.19 -18.43 -13.32
N ASN A 84 16.33 -18.50 -12.63
CA ASN A 84 17.63 -17.97 -13.08
C ASN A 84 17.57 -16.52 -13.62
N ASN A 85 16.78 -15.67 -12.96
CA ASN A 85 16.56 -14.26 -13.34
C ASN A 85 16.04 -14.05 -14.77
N PHE A 86 15.30 -15.01 -15.35
CA PHE A 86 14.83 -14.94 -16.74
C PHE A 86 14.13 -13.61 -17.06
N LEU A 87 13.16 -13.20 -16.24
CA LEU A 87 12.47 -11.91 -16.42
C LEU A 87 13.43 -10.71 -16.42
N GLN A 88 14.34 -10.63 -15.46
CA GLN A 88 15.28 -9.50 -15.36
C GLN A 88 16.25 -9.45 -16.56
N ASN A 89 16.64 -10.63 -17.04
CA ASN A 89 17.57 -10.75 -18.15
C ASN A 89 16.92 -10.47 -19.49
N ASN A 90 15.63 -10.78 -19.66
CA ASN A 90 14.97 -10.78 -20.96
C ASN A 90 13.88 -9.73 -21.13
N LEU A 91 13.25 -9.22 -20.07
CA LEU A 91 12.20 -8.21 -20.17
C LEU A 91 12.76 -6.80 -19.91
N VAL A 92 12.46 -5.86 -20.81
CA VAL A 92 12.92 -4.48 -20.74
C VAL A 92 11.80 -3.47 -20.99
N ILE A 93 12.02 -2.24 -20.53
CA ILE A 93 11.18 -1.08 -20.86
C ILE A 93 11.74 -0.43 -22.14
N ASN A 94 10.92 -0.33 -23.18
CA ASN A 94 11.23 0.47 -24.35
C ASN A 94 11.12 1.96 -24.01
N LYS A 95 12.28 2.58 -23.75
CA LYS A 95 12.37 3.98 -23.33
C LYS A 95 11.78 4.96 -24.35
N ASN A 96 11.88 4.69 -25.65
CA ASN A 96 11.36 5.57 -26.69
C ASN A 96 9.82 5.59 -26.67
N LYS A 97 9.21 4.41 -26.63
CA LYS A 97 7.75 4.27 -26.52
C LYS A 97 7.20 4.83 -25.21
N LEU A 98 7.90 4.60 -24.10
CA LEU A 98 7.54 5.20 -22.82
C LEU A 98 7.58 6.74 -22.91
N ASN A 99 8.67 7.30 -23.44
CA ASN A 99 8.82 8.76 -23.58
C ASN A 99 7.75 9.38 -24.48
N GLU A 100 7.38 8.71 -25.56
CA GLU A 100 6.29 9.13 -26.44
C GLU A 100 4.95 9.14 -25.69
N ALA A 101 4.63 8.05 -24.99
CA ALA A 101 3.41 7.95 -24.20
C ALA A 101 3.35 9.02 -23.09
N LEU A 102 4.48 9.27 -22.40
CA LEU A 102 4.58 10.34 -21.39
C LEU A 102 4.34 11.74 -21.98
N LYS A 103 4.87 12.04 -23.17
CA LYS A 103 4.59 13.31 -23.87
C LYS A 103 3.11 13.47 -24.18
N ASN A 104 2.47 12.41 -24.66
CA ASN A 104 1.03 12.41 -24.96
C ASN A 104 0.17 12.63 -23.70
N LEU A 105 0.67 12.26 -22.53
CA LEU A 105 0.05 12.53 -21.22
C LEU A 105 0.38 13.92 -20.66
N GLY A 106 1.18 14.73 -21.37
CA GLY A 106 1.50 16.11 -21.01
C GLY A 106 2.79 16.30 -20.20
N PHE A 107 3.60 15.26 -20.03
CA PHE A 107 4.90 15.39 -19.36
C PHE A 107 5.94 15.99 -20.32
N LYS A 108 6.61 17.07 -19.87
CA LYS A 108 7.61 17.83 -20.62
C LYS A 108 9.04 17.54 -20.15
N HIS A 109 9.24 17.29 -18.86
CA HIS A 109 10.57 17.13 -18.25
C HIS A 109 10.95 15.65 -18.09
N LEU A 110 11.04 14.93 -19.21
CA LEU A 110 11.31 13.49 -19.21
C LEU A 110 12.69 13.11 -18.62
N ASP A 111 13.65 14.05 -18.58
CA ASP A 111 14.93 13.87 -17.90
C ASP A 111 14.79 13.71 -16.37
N LYS A 112 13.64 14.11 -15.82
CA LYS A 112 13.26 13.97 -14.42
C LYS A 112 12.44 12.72 -14.14
N ILE A 113 12.21 11.86 -15.13
CA ILE A 113 11.43 10.64 -14.99
C ILE A 113 12.34 9.42 -15.15
N LYS A 114 12.30 8.51 -14.18
CA LYS A 114 12.89 7.17 -14.27
C LYS A 114 11.79 6.12 -14.16
N ALA A 115 11.99 4.96 -14.78
CA ALA A 115 11.05 3.84 -14.73
C ALA A 115 11.81 2.53 -14.50
N GLU A 116 11.30 1.69 -13.59
CA GLU A 116 11.95 0.46 -13.16
C GLU A 116 10.90 -0.66 -13.02
N ILE A 117 11.20 -1.85 -13.55
CA ILE A 117 10.33 -3.04 -13.38
C ILE A 117 10.55 -3.63 -11.98
N VAL A 118 9.47 -3.92 -11.27
CA VAL A 118 9.50 -4.60 -9.96
C VAL A 118 9.34 -6.10 -10.16
N PHE A 119 10.44 -6.77 -10.53
CA PHE A 119 10.42 -8.15 -11.02
C PHE A 119 9.83 -9.19 -10.04
N ASN A 120 10.01 -8.99 -8.74
CA ASN A 120 9.49 -9.90 -7.70
C ASN A 120 7.97 -9.80 -7.51
N GLU A 121 7.35 -8.70 -7.97
CA GLU A 121 5.90 -8.51 -7.92
C GLU A 121 5.21 -8.86 -9.25
N VAL A 122 5.98 -9.14 -10.31
CA VAL A 122 5.42 -9.67 -11.56
C VAL A 122 4.63 -10.93 -11.23
N ASN A 123 3.41 -11.05 -11.71
CA ASN A 123 2.56 -12.22 -11.47
C ASN A 123 1.56 -12.42 -12.61
N ARG A 124 0.91 -13.59 -12.64
CA ARG A 124 -0.21 -13.80 -13.55
C ARG A 124 -1.38 -12.91 -13.10
N ASP A 125 -2.03 -12.25 -14.04
CA ASP A 125 -3.24 -11.49 -13.76
C ASP A 125 -4.37 -12.46 -13.38
N TYR A 126 -4.79 -12.44 -12.12
CA TYR A 126 -5.87 -13.28 -11.60
C TYR A 126 -7.24 -12.93 -12.19
N SER A 127 -7.37 -11.74 -12.77
CA SER A 127 -8.55 -11.30 -13.51
C SER A 127 -8.54 -11.81 -14.95
N ASN A 128 -7.36 -12.05 -15.54
CA ASN A 128 -7.23 -12.60 -16.88
C ASN A 128 -5.96 -13.44 -17.03
N ILE A 129 -6.15 -14.76 -17.02
CA ILE A 129 -5.06 -15.74 -16.96
C ILE A 129 -4.10 -15.75 -18.16
N GLU A 130 -4.45 -15.07 -19.25
CA GLU A 130 -3.59 -14.93 -20.44
C GLU A 130 -2.55 -13.82 -20.30
N TYR A 131 -2.68 -12.98 -19.28
CA TYR A 131 -1.82 -11.83 -19.07
C TYR A 131 -0.90 -12.04 -17.87
N LEU A 132 0.32 -11.56 -18.05
CA LEU A 132 1.23 -11.26 -16.96
C LEU A 132 1.01 -9.80 -16.55
N SER A 133 0.78 -9.57 -15.27
CA SER A 133 0.81 -8.24 -14.67
C SER A 133 2.26 -7.89 -14.32
N VAL A 134 2.77 -6.83 -14.92
CA VAL A 134 4.14 -6.36 -14.77
C VAL A 134 4.13 -4.99 -14.11
N PRO A 135 4.43 -4.91 -12.80
CA PRO A 135 4.53 -3.64 -12.12
C PRO A 135 5.78 -2.88 -12.54
N VAL A 136 5.59 -1.61 -12.93
CA VAL A 136 6.63 -0.65 -13.25
C VAL A 136 6.47 0.56 -12.33
N VAL A 137 7.51 0.87 -11.57
CA VAL A 137 7.57 2.07 -10.75
C VAL A 137 8.14 3.21 -11.57
N ILE A 138 7.35 4.27 -11.75
CA ILE A 138 7.74 5.54 -12.36
C ILE A 138 8.10 6.51 -11.22
N LYS A 139 9.34 7.01 -11.23
CA LYS A 139 9.88 7.99 -10.29
C LYS A 139 9.94 9.35 -10.98
N ARG A 140 9.27 10.37 -10.44
CA ARG A 140 9.40 11.77 -10.88
C ARG A 140 10.20 12.54 -9.85
N TYR A 141 11.40 12.97 -10.22
CA TYR A 141 12.30 13.72 -9.36
C TYR A 141 11.87 15.18 -9.23
N ILE A 142 11.79 15.65 -7.99
CA ILE A 142 11.38 17.02 -7.65
C ILE A 142 12.29 17.49 -6.52
N LYS A 143 12.88 18.66 -6.64
CA LYS A 143 13.61 19.29 -5.54
C LYS A 143 12.62 19.93 -4.58
N THR A 144 12.73 19.63 -3.30
CA THR A 144 11.92 20.30 -2.26
C THR A 144 12.75 21.20 -1.37
N VAL A 145 12.12 21.82 -0.36
CA VAL A 145 12.59 22.99 0.44
C VAL A 145 14.08 22.95 0.84
N SER A 146 14.68 21.78 0.97
CA SER A 146 16.10 21.63 1.31
C SER A 146 17.07 21.62 0.12
N GLY A 147 16.66 21.07 -1.02
CA GLY A 147 17.54 20.71 -2.13
C GLY A 147 18.70 19.77 -1.76
N GLN A 148 18.70 19.18 -0.57
CA GLN A 148 19.82 18.41 -0.01
C GLN A 148 19.86 16.98 -0.52
N ILE A 149 18.70 16.45 -0.93
CA ILE A 149 18.53 15.06 -1.34
C ILE A 149 17.79 15.00 -2.67
N ASN A 150 18.01 13.95 -3.44
CA ASN A 150 17.27 13.72 -4.69
C ASN A 150 15.90 13.14 -4.35
N GLU A 151 14.95 13.98 -3.94
CA GLU A 151 13.58 13.53 -3.69
C GLU A 151 12.86 13.16 -4.99
N PHE A 152 11.96 12.19 -4.90
CA PHE A 152 11.06 11.83 -5.98
C PHE A 152 9.70 11.40 -5.46
N GLN A 153 8.69 11.53 -6.32
CA GLN A 153 7.39 10.90 -6.13
C GLN A 153 7.32 9.64 -6.97
N THR A 154 6.58 8.64 -6.49
CA THR A 154 6.45 7.35 -7.17
C THR A 154 5.03 7.08 -7.64
N ARG A 155 4.90 6.43 -8.80
CA ARG A 155 3.68 5.75 -9.23
C ARG A 155 4.00 4.34 -9.70
N LYS A 156 3.27 3.35 -9.19
CA LYS A 156 3.40 1.97 -9.64
C LYS A 156 2.28 1.66 -10.61
N ILE A 157 2.64 1.42 -11.87
CA ILE A 157 1.70 1.08 -12.95
C ILE A 157 1.82 -0.41 -13.25
N PHE A 158 0.69 -1.12 -13.33
CA PHE A 158 0.65 -2.54 -13.65
C PHE A 158 0.37 -2.74 -15.14
N PHE A 159 1.43 -2.90 -15.93
CA PHE A 159 1.34 -3.17 -17.36
C PHE A 159 0.90 -4.61 -17.61
N LYS A 160 0.13 -4.83 -18.68
CA LYS A 160 -0.34 -6.17 -19.06
C LYS A 160 0.47 -6.72 -20.23
N LEU A 161 1.10 -7.88 -20.05
CA LEU A 161 1.76 -8.63 -21.13
C LEU A 161 0.94 -9.86 -21.49
N LYS A 162 0.37 -9.88 -22.70
CA LYS A 162 -0.44 -10.99 -23.20
C LYS A 162 0.43 -12.17 -23.63
N GLY A 163 -0.12 -13.37 -23.53
CA GLY A 163 0.37 -14.55 -24.25
C GLY A 163 0.93 -15.63 -23.35
N LEU A 164 0.63 -15.65 -22.05
CA LEU A 164 1.05 -16.75 -21.17
C LEU A 164 0.38 -18.07 -21.54
N SER A 165 1.14 -19.16 -21.43
CA SER A 165 0.60 -20.53 -21.55
C SER A 165 -0.50 -20.79 -20.51
N ILE A 166 -1.60 -21.43 -20.91
CA ILE A 166 -2.69 -21.81 -20.00
C ILE A 166 -2.89 -23.33 -20.04
N ASN A 167 -3.16 -23.95 -18.88
CA ASN A 167 -3.41 -25.38 -18.81
C ASN A 167 -4.78 -25.75 -19.41
N GLU A 168 -4.97 -27.05 -19.70
CA GLU A 168 -6.18 -27.54 -20.38
C GLU A 168 -7.49 -27.32 -19.59
N GLU A 169 -7.46 -27.42 -18.26
CA GLU A 169 -8.65 -27.15 -17.43
C GLU A 169 -9.08 -25.67 -17.57
N ASN A 170 -8.10 -24.77 -17.56
CA ASN A 170 -8.33 -23.34 -17.70
C ASN A 170 -8.73 -22.97 -19.13
N LYS A 171 -8.18 -23.62 -20.16
CA LYS A 171 -8.66 -23.48 -21.55
C LYS A 171 -10.15 -23.81 -21.65
N LYS A 172 -10.59 -24.95 -21.08
CA LYS A 172 -12.00 -25.36 -21.09
C LYS A 172 -12.93 -24.33 -20.44
N ARG A 173 -12.56 -23.83 -19.26
CA ARG A 173 -13.32 -22.76 -18.57
C ARG A 173 -13.37 -21.48 -19.40
N LYS A 174 -12.25 -21.07 -19.98
CA LYS A 174 -12.15 -19.89 -20.83
C LYS A 174 -13.05 -20.02 -22.05
N THR A 175 -12.96 -21.13 -22.79
CA THR A 175 -13.81 -21.39 -23.95
C THR A 175 -15.29 -21.38 -23.58
N LYS A 176 -15.66 -21.91 -22.41
CA LYS A 176 -17.05 -21.84 -21.92
C LYS A 176 -17.50 -20.40 -21.66
N LEU A 177 -16.66 -19.58 -21.03
CA LEU A 177 -16.92 -18.16 -20.82
C LEU A 177 -17.05 -17.42 -22.15
N GLU A 178 -16.06 -17.55 -23.05
CA GLU A 178 -16.05 -16.91 -24.37
C GLU A 178 -17.26 -17.31 -25.23
N ASN A 179 -17.63 -18.60 -25.23
CA ASN A 179 -18.81 -19.08 -25.95
C ASN A 179 -20.11 -18.50 -25.40
N PHE A 180 -20.23 -18.38 -24.06
CA PHE A 180 -21.37 -17.70 -23.45
C PHE A 180 -21.46 -16.23 -23.92
N LEU A 181 -20.31 -15.62 -24.21
CA LEU A 181 -20.13 -14.21 -24.49
C LEU A 181 -20.20 -13.78 -25.96
N LYS A 182 -20.08 -14.73 -26.89
CA LYS A 182 -19.84 -14.51 -28.32
C LYS A 182 -20.69 -13.42 -28.99
N ASP A 183 -21.94 -13.21 -28.57
CA ASP A 183 -22.87 -12.25 -29.20
C ASP A 183 -23.48 -11.23 -28.21
N LYS A 184 -22.89 -11.09 -27.02
CA LYS A 184 -23.47 -10.29 -25.92
C LYS A 184 -22.91 -8.88 -25.78
N TYR A 185 -21.87 -8.53 -26.54
CA TYR A 185 -21.14 -7.28 -26.38
C TYR A 185 -21.04 -6.50 -27.68
N ASP A 186 -20.86 -5.20 -27.52
CA ASP A 186 -20.30 -4.31 -28.52
C ASP A 186 -18.95 -3.83 -28.00
N VAL A 187 -17.93 -3.86 -28.86
CA VAL A 187 -16.63 -3.27 -28.53
C VAL A 187 -16.72 -1.78 -28.84
N GLN A 188 -16.78 -0.95 -27.79
CA GLN A 188 -16.79 0.50 -27.91
C GLN A 188 -15.62 1.08 -27.12
N ASP A 189 -14.82 1.94 -27.74
CA ASP A 189 -13.70 2.64 -27.11
C ASP A 189 -12.69 1.69 -26.41
N GLY A 190 -12.50 0.48 -26.96
CA GLY A 190 -11.64 -0.55 -26.37
C GLY A 190 -12.23 -1.27 -25.14
N LEU A 191 -13.48 -0.98 -24.76
CA LEU A 191 -14.20 -1.64 -23.67
C LEU A 191 -15.17 -2.69 -24.22
N ASN A 192 -15.30 -3.80 -23.47
CA ASN A 192 -16.32 -4.83 -23.72
C ASN A 192 -17.65 -4.41 -23.08
N VAL A 193 -18.43 -3.60 -23.80
CA VAL A 193 -19.73 -3.08 -23.32
C VAL A 193 -20.82 -4.12 -23.56
N VAL A 194 -21.56 -4.50 -22.51
CA VAL A 194 -22.65 -5.47 -22.61
C VAL A 194 -23.86 -4.79 -23.24
N LYS A 195 -24.48 -5.47 -24.19
CA LYS A 195 -25.77 -5.06 -24.76
C LYS A 195 -26.85 -5.02 -23.68
N VAL A 196 -27.48 -3.86 -23.50
CA VAL A 196 -28.46 -3.61 -22.42
C VAL A 196 -29.63 -4.59 -22.49
N GLU A 197 -30.07 -5.01 -23.67
CA GLU A 197 -31.15 -5.98 -23.82
C GLU A 197 -30.78 -7.39 -23.32
N LYS A 198 -29.49 -7.72 -23.21
CA LYS A 198 -28.99 -9.02 -22.72
C LYS A 198 -28.83 -9.08 -21.20
N MET A 199 -28.85 -7.94 -20.52
CA MET A 199 -28.62 -7.84 -19.08
C MET A 199 -29.79 -7.14 -18.38
N SER A 200 -30.07 -7.52 -17.14
CA SER A 200 -30.95 -6.78 -16.24
C SER A 200 -30.15 -6.22 -15.08
N LEU A 201 -30.57 -5.04 -14.62
CA LEU A 201 -30.09 -4.39 -13.42
C LEU A 201 -31.22 -4.40 -12.40
N GLU A 202 -30.97 -5.03 -11.25
CA GLU A 202 -31.85 -5.08 -10.10
C GLU A 202 -31.23 -4.28 -8.95
N MET A 203 -32.08 -3.57 -8.21
CA MET A 203 -31.69 -2.77 -7.05
C MET A 203 -32.24 -3.39 -5.77
N ALA A 204 -31.51 -3.27 -4.67
CA ALA A 204 -32.00 -3.61 -3.35
C ALA A 204 -33.25 -2.75 -3.01
N PRO A 205 -34.21 -3.28 -2.23
CA PRO A 205 -35.38 -2.52 -1.80
C PRO A 205 -34.97 -1.19 -1.14
N GLY A 206 -35.57 -0.08 -1.58
CA GLY A 206 -35.27 1.26 -1.07
C GLY A 206 -34.00 1.91 -1.61
N ALA A 207 -33.19 1.22 -2.42
CA ALA A 207 -32.04 1.81 -3.09
C ALA A 207 -32.46 2.61 -4.32
N ASN A 208 -31.81 3.75 -4.53
CA ASN A 208 -31.99 4.60 -5.71
C ASN A 208 -30.80 4.49 -6.65
N LEU A 209 -31.09 4.54 -7.95
CA LEU A 209 -30.07 4.56 -8.99
C LEU A 209 -29.65 6.01 -9.24
N ASP A 210 -28.78 6.51 -8.37
CA ASP A 210 -28.27 7.88 -8.36
C ASP A 210 -26.76 7.94 -8.08
N TYR A 211 -26.20 9.15 -8.04
CA TYR A 211 -24.76 9.37 -7.89
C TYR A 211 -24.17 8.94 -6.55
N LYS A 212 -24.99 8.76 -5.50
CA LYS A 212 -24.47 8.35 -4.19
C LYS A 212 -23.85 6.95 -4.27
N LEU A 213 -24.26 6.15 -5.27
CA LEU A 213 -23.64 4.86 -5.57
C LEU A 213 -22.16 4.97 -5.99
N THR A 214 -21.70 6.14 -6.47
CA THR A 214 -20.27 6.36 -6.77
C THR A 214 -19.40 6.41 -5.52
N GLN A 215 -20.01 6.58 -4.34
CA GLN A 215 -19.32 6.80 -3.08
C GLN A 215 -19.32 5.60 -2.15
N ILE A 216 -20.14 4.59 -2.43
CA ILE A 216 -20.21 3.42 -1.56
C ILE A 216 -19.14 2.39 -1.93
N SER A 217 -18.72 1.61 -0.94
CA SER A 217 -17.67 0.61 -1.11
C SER A 217 -18.06 -0.49 -2.10
N ARG A 218 -17.08 -1.24 -2.62
CA ARG A 218 -17.34 -2.35 -3.54
C ARG A 218 -18.24 -3.41 -2.91
N ASN A 219 -18.04 -3.69 -1.63
CA ASN A 219 -18.84 -4.63 -0.86
C ASN A 219 -20.30 -4.16 -0.74
N GLU A 220 -20.54 -2.88 -0.46
CA GLU A 220 -21.89 -2.31 -0.42
C GLU A 220 -22.53 -2.24 -1.81
N LEU A 221 -21.77 -1.94 -2.87
CA LEU A 221 -22.25 -2.01 -4.26
C LEU A 221 -22.81 -3.39 -4.59
N ASN A 222 -22.09 -4.47 -4.25
CA ASN A 222 -22.53 -5.83 -4.53
C ASN A 222 -23.71 -6.30 -3.66
N LYS A 223 -24.05 -5.59 -2.58
CA LYS A 223 -25.29 -5.79 -1.82
C LYS A 223 -26.45 -4.99 -2.43
N THR A 224 -26.14 -3.83 -2.99
CA THR A 224 -27.09 -2.82 -3.45
C THR A 224 -27.56 -3.09 -4.88
N ILE A 225 -26.64 -3.46 -5.77
CA ILE A 225 -26.88 -3.70 -7.20
C ILE A 225 -26.68 -5.18 -7.51
N LYS A 226 -27.57 -5.75 -8.33
CA LYS A 226 -27.39 -7.05 -8.95
C LYS A 226 -27.51 -6.92 -10.47
N LEU A 227 -26.47 -7.39 -11.16
CA LEU A 227 -26.48 -7.52 -12.61
C LEU A 227 -26.70 -8.99 -13.00
N ARG A 228 -27.63 -9.25 -13.93
CA ARG A 228 -27.91 -10.60 -14.43
C ARG A 228 -28.00 -10.62 -15.94
N PHE A 229 -27.35 -11.60 -16.57
CA PHE A 229 -27.65 -11.99 -17.93
C PHE A 229 -29.01 -12.69 -17.98
N LYS A 230 -29.89 -12.21 -18.86
CA LYS A 230 -31.29 -12.68 -18.96
C LYS A 230 -31.40 -14.14 -19.44
N ASP A 231 -30.42 -14.59 -20.21
CA ASP A 231 -30.36 -15.92 -20.79
C ASP A 231 -29.56 -16.93 -19.95
N LEU A 232 -29.08 -16.52 -18.78
CA LEU A 232 -28.38 -17.40 -17.86
C LEU A 232 -29.30 -17.81 -16.71
N GLU A 233 -29.50 -19.12 -16.56
CA GLU A 233 -30.38 -19.67 -15.52
C GLU A 233 -29.90 -19.28 -14.11
N ASN A 234 -30.84 -18.89 -13.24
CA ASN A 234 -30.52 -18.41 -11.89
C ASN A 234 -29.69 -19.39 -11.06
N LYS A 235 -29.92 -20.70 -11.16
CA LYS A 235 -29.16 -21.72 -10.42
C LYS A 235 -27.68 -21.80 -10.80
N LEU A 236 -27.28 -21.20 -11.93
CA LEU A 236 -25.91 -21.19 -12.41
C LEU A 236 -25.08 -20.02 -11.86
N TYR A 237 -25.69 -19.10 -11.10
CA TYR A 237 -24.99 -17.99 -10.47
C TYR A 237 -24.52 -18.32 -9.05
N PHE A 238 -23.22 -18.10 -8.80
CA PHE A 238 -22.64 -18.08 -7.47
C PHE A 238 -23.29 -17.02 -6.57
N ASN A 239 -23.59 -15.84 -7.11
CA ASN A 239 -24.18 -14.76 -6.33
C ASN A 239 -25.62 -14.98 -5.85
N ASN A 240 -26.32 -15.98 -6.41
CA ASN A 240 -27.65 -16.38 -5.93
C ASN A 240 -27.59 -17.31 -4.71
N LEU A 241 -26.42 -17.85 -4.37
CA LEU A 241 -26.24 -18.62 -3.15
C LEU A 241 -26.35 -17.71 -1.92
N THR A 242 -26.94 -18.23 -0.84
CA THR A 242 -26.91 -17.54 0.46
C THR A 242 -25.47 -17.44 0.97
N GLN A 243 -25.20 -16.50 1.89
CA GLN A 243 -23.86 -16.39 2.47
C GLN A 243 -23.44 -17.70 3.16
N GLN A 244 -24.35 -18.37 3.86
CA GLN A 244 -24.09 -19.68 4.45
C GLN A 244 -23.69 -20.72 3.39
N GLN A 245 -24.43 -20.82 2.28
CA GLN A 245 -24.08 -21.74 1.19
C GLN A 245 -22.71 -21.44 0.58
N LYS A 246 -22.38 -20.15 0.39
CA LYS A 246 -21.06 -19.75 -0.12
C LYS A 246 -19.94 -20.17 0.85
N GLN A 247 -20.16 -19.98 2.15
CA GLN A 247 -19.20 -20.34 3.20
C GLN A 247 -19.02 -21.87 3.35
N GLU A 248 -20.12 -22.63 3.22
CA GLU A 248 -20.10 -24.09 3.20
C GLU A 248 -19.28 -24.60 2.02
N LEU A 249 -19.53 -24.09 0.81
CA LEU A 249 -18.75 -24.43 -0.39
C LEU A 249 -17.28 -24.09 -0.22
N ALA A 250 -16.96 -22.89 0.25
CA ALA A 250 -15.58 -22.43 0.48
C ALA A 250 -14.82 -23.28 1.51
N SER A 251 -15.54 -23.98 2.40
CA SER A 251 -14.97 -24.81 3.46
C SER A 251 -14.69 -26.27 3.03
N LEU A 252 -15.17 -26.70 1.86
CA LEU A 252 -14.96 -28.06 1.36
C LEU A 252 -13.48 -28.32 1.04
N LYS A 253 -12.95 -29.47 1.49
CA LYS A 253 -11.52 -29.84 1.37
C LYS A 253 -11.14 -30.45 0.02
N LYS A 254 -12.11 -30.94 -0.76
CA LYS A 254 -11.93 -31.52 -2.10
C LYS A 254 -13.00 -30.95 -3.03
N ALA A 255 -12.60 -30.71 -4.29
CA ALA A 255 -13.36 -30.07 -5.36
C ALA A 255 -14.62 -30.83 -5.85
N ASP A 256 -15.23 -31.66 -5.00
CA ASP A 256 -16.47 -32.39 -5.31
C ASP A 256 -17.72 -31.50 -5.22
N SER A 257 -17.58 -30.16 -5.21
CA SER A 257 -18.70 -29.30 -5.56
C SER A 257 -19.00 -29.50 -7.04
N LYS A 258 -20.06 -30.25 -7.34
CA LYS A 258 -20.36 -30.83 -8.65
C LYS A 258 -20.48 -29.89 -9.86
N ASN A 259 -20.38 -28.55 -9.77
CA ASN A 259 -20.41 -27.68 -10.96
C ASN A 259 -19.67 -26.35 -10.75
N ASP A 260 -18.86 -25.96 -11.74
CA ASP A 260 -18.39 -24.57 -11.88
C ASP A 260 -19.60 -23.65 -12.12
N LEU A 261 -19.62 -22.49 -11.45
CA LEU A 261 -20.71 -21.51 -11.49
C LEU A 261 -20.22 -20.20 -12.14
N PHE A 262 -21.15 -19.44 -12.70
CA PHE A 262 -20.88 -18.07 -13.11
C PHE A 262 -20.95 -17.12 -11.91
N ASN A 263 -20.12 -16.10 -11.89
CA ASN A 263 -20.19 -15.03 -10.92
C ASN A 263 -20.18 -13.67 -11.60
N VAL A 264 -21.01 -12.74 -11.12
CA VAL A 264 -21.05 -11.35 -11.60
C VAL A 264 -20.68 -10.47 -10.44
N TYR A 265 -19.45 -9.97 -10.43
CA TYR A 265 -18.91 -9.20 -9.32
C TYR A 265 -18.69 -7.75 -9.74
N ILE A 266 -19.39 -6.82 -9.09
CA ILE A 266 -19.31 -5.39 -9.41
C ILE A 266 -17.99 -4.84 -8.85
N GLU A 267 -17.19 -4.19 -9.69
CA GLU A 267 -15.91 -3.59 -9.31
C GLU A 267 -16.06 -2.12 -8.92
N SER A 268 -16.81 -1.37 -9.71
CA SER A 268 -17.07 0.05 -9.49
C SER A 268 -18.39 0.51 -10.13
N PHE A 269 -18.89 1.63 -9.60
CA PHE A 269 -19.98 2.40 -10.18
C PHE A 269 -19.45 3.82 -10.40
N GLU A 270 -19.42 4.25 -11.65
CA GLU A 270 -18.78 5.50 -12.08
C GLU A 270 -19.76 6.34 -12.89
N VAL A 271 -19.59 7.64 -12.86
CA VAL A 271 -20.21 8.52 -13.87
C VAL A 271 -19.48 8.30 -15.19
N ASP A 272 -20.21 8.28 -16.30
CA ASP A 272 -19.57 8.30 -17.61
C ASP A 272 -18.78 9.62 -17.79
N PRO A 273 -17.45 9.59 -17.95
CA PRO A 273 -16.65 10.81 -18.07
C PRO A 273 -17.04 11.68 -19.27
N GLN A 274 -17.72 11.10 -20.27
CA GLN A 274 -18.17 11.81 -21.48
C GLN A 274 -19.61 12.29 -21.39
N ASN A 275 -20.42 11.78 -20.46
CA ASN A 275 -21.82 12.16 -20.35
C ASN A 275 -22.31 12.04 -18.91
N HIS A 276 -22.47 13.18 -18.25
CA HIS A 276 -22.97 13.27 -16.88
C HIS A 276 -24.28 12.49 -16.64
N GLN A 277 -25.22 12.42 -17.60
CA GLN A 277 -26.49 11.70 -17.40
C GLN A 277 -26.36 10.18 -17.40
N ASN A 278 -25.20 9.66 -17.78
CA ASN A 278 -24.93 8.25 -17.87
C ASN A 278 -24.05 7.77 -16.72
N PHE A 279 -24.23 6.51 -16.36
CA PHE A 279 -23.35 5.79 -15.46
C PHE A 279 -22.73 4.58 -16.15
N ILE A 280 -21.59 4.18 -15.61
CA ILE A 280 -20.81 3.02 -16.02
C ILE A 280 -20.71 2.11 -14.79
N ILE A 281 -21.21 0.88 -14.91
CA ILE A 281 -20.93 -0.18 -13.95
C ILE A 281 -19.82 -1.04 -14.55
N LYS A 282 -18.65 -1.01 -13.94
CA LYS A 282 -17.57 -1.96 -14.26
C LYS A 282 -17.78 -3.19 -13.40
N PHE A 283 -17.81 -4.36 -14.04
CA PHE A 283 -18.01 -5.61 -13.34
C PHE A 283 -17.23 -6.73 -14.01
N LYS A 284 -16.94 -7.78 -13.24
CA LYS A 284 -16.38 -9.02 -13.75
C LYS A 284 -17.46 -10.04 -13.93
N LEU A 285 -17.50 -10.66 -15.11
CA LEU A 285 -18.12 -11.96 -15.25
C LEU A 285 -17.02 -13.02 -15.16
N ALA A 286 -17.21 -13.98 -14.28
CA ALA A 286 -16.28 -15.08 -14.11
C ALA A 286 -16.98 -16.44 -14.15
N TYR A 287 -16.20 -17.47 -14.47
CA TYR A 287 -16.63 -18.86 -14.46
C TYR A 287 -15.60 -19.72 -13.73
N GLY A 288 -16.02 -20.46 -12.72
CA GLY A 288 -15.10 -21.22 -11.89
C GLY A 288 -15.70 -21.91 -10.67
N SER A 289 -14.80 -22.43 -9.83
CA SER A 289 -15.13 -23.28 -8.69
C SER A 289 -14.93 -22.56 -7.34
N PRO A 290 -15.99 -22.45 -6.51
CA PRO A 290 -15.90 -21.82 -5.18
C PRO A 290 -15.24 -22.70 -4.11
N SER A 291 -14.87 -23.96 -4.38
CA SER A 291 -14.71 -24.98 -3.33
C SER A 291 -13.28 -25.35 -2.92
N ILE A 292 -12.32 -24.42 -2.97
CA ILE A 292 -10.91 -24.80 -2.81
C ILE A 292 -10.21 -23.95 -1.75
N LYS A 293 -9.61 -24.61 -0.75
CA LYS A 293 -8.54 -23.99 0.02
C LYS A 293 -7.48 -23.50 -0.95
N ILE A 294 -7.16 -22.20 -0.92
CA ILE A 294 -5.97 -21.69 -1.60
C ILE A 294 -4.77 -22.33 -0.89
N LYS A 295 -4.36 -23.52 -1.35
CA LYS A 295 -3.04 -24.06 -1.06
C LYS A 295 -2.08 -23.25 -1.91
N SER A 296 -1.80 -22.04 -1.47
CA SER A 296 -0.56 -21.35 -1.78
C SER A 296 0.57 -22.16 -1.14
N ASN A 297 0.94 -23.28 -1.78
CA ASN A 297 2.34 -23.61 -1.67
C ASN A 297 3.03 -22.36 -2.23
N ARG A 298 3.89 -21.72 -1.43
CA ARG A 298 4.61 -20.44 -1.68
C ARG A 298 5.51 -20.44 -2.96
N TRP A 299 5.21 -21.36 -3.87
CA TRP A 299 6.02 -21.99 -4.90
C TRP A 299 5.20 -22.49 -6.09
N SER A 300 3.88 -22.65 -5.96
CA SER A 300 3.03 -23.10 -7.06
C SER A 300 2.55 -21.90 -7.86
N VAL A 301 3.49 -21.31 -8.60
CA VAL A 301 3.22 -20.38 -9.72
C VAL A 301 2.36 -21.04 -10.81
N ASP A 302 2.18 -22.36 -10.70
CA ASP A 302 1.40 -23.24 -11.57
C ASP A 302 0.06 -23.68 -10.93
N THR A 303 -0.39 -23.06 -9.81
CA THR A 303 -1.74 -23.38 -9.31
C THR A 303 -2.74 -23.13 -10.41
N THR A 304 -3.55 -24.15 -10.69
CA THR A 304 -4.69 -24.04 -11.57
C THR A 304 -5.53 -22.86 -11.09
N ILE A 305 -5.51 -21.73 -11.81
CA ILE A 305 -6.43 -20.63 -11.50
C ILE A 305 -7.83 -21.15 -11.75
N LYS A 306 -8.61 -21.34 -10.68
CA LYS A 306 -9.89 -22.04 -10.74
C LYS A 306 -11.04 -21.17 -11.24
N ASN A 307 -10.87 -19.85 -11.19
CA ASN A 307 -11.86 -18.89 -11.66
C ASN A 307 -11.24 -18.04 -12.74
N ILE A 308 -11.87 -18.02 -13.91
CA ILE A 308 -11.45 -17.18 -15.03
C ILE A 308 -12.48 -16.08 -15.19
N GLY A 309 -12.01 -14.84 -15.21
CA GLY A 309 -12.82 -13.65 -15.37
C GLY A 309 -12.62 -12.95 -16.70
N VAL A 310 -13.55 -12.06 -16.99
CA VAL A 310 -13.42 -11.01 -17.99
C VAL A 310 -14.05 -9.74 -17.43
N ASN A 311 -13.38 -8.60 -17.64
CA ASN A 311 -13.88 -7.29 -17.26
C ASN A 311 -14.85 -6.80 -18.32
N LEU A 312 -16.01 -6.34 -17.87
CA LEU A 312 -17.13 -5.92 -18.69
C LEU A 312 -17.70 -4.61 -18.18
N VAL A 313 -18.43 -3.94 -19.06
CA VAL A 313 -19.06 -2.66 -18.76
C VAL A 313 -20.55 -2.73 -19.04
N TYR A 314 -21.37 -2.26 -18.09
CA TYR A 314 -22.77 -1.95 -18.31
C TYR A 314 -22.95 -0.43 -18.28
N LYS A 315 -23.45 0.16 -19.37
CA LYS A 315 -23.79 1.58 -19.44
C LYS A 315 -25.29 1.77 -19.23
N GLY A 316 -25.66 2.70 -18.36
CA GLY A 316 -27.05 3.06 -18.12
C GLY A 316 -27.23 4.57 -17.97
N ARG A 317 -28.48 5.00 -17.74
CA ARG A 317 -28.85 6.39 -17.50
C ARG A 317 -29.37 6.58 -16.09
N PHE A 318 -28.95 7.64 -15.43
CA PHE A 318 -29.55 8.05 -14.16
C PHE A 318 -31.03 8.39 -14.36
N LYS A 319 -31.83 8.12 -13.33
CA LYS A 319 -33.25 8.54 -13.32
C LYS A 319 -33.39 10.02 -12.99
N THR A 320 -32.56 10.52 -12.08
CA THR A 320 -32.50 11.91 -11.65
C THR A 320 -31.06 12.27 -11.33
N VAL A 321 -30.71 13.55 -11.53
CA VAL A 321 -29.39 14.08 -11.18
C VAL A 321 -29.55 15.11 -10.07
N ASP A 322 -29.11 14.76 -8.87
CA ASP A 322 -28.87 15.75 -7.81
C ASP A 322 -27.61 16.54 -8.20
N ALA A 323 -27.82 17.74 -8.74
CA ALA A 323 -26.76 18.56 -9.29
C ALA A 323 -25.68 18.92 -8.26
N ASP A 324 -26.06 19.22 -7.02
CA ASP A 324 -25.10 19.69 -6.01
C ASP A 324 -24.24 18.51 -5.53
N GLU A 325 -24.85 17.36 -5.28
CA GLU A 325 -24.13 16.13 -4.96
C GLU A 325 -23.25 15.68 -6.13
N PHE A 326 -23.75 15.75 -7.37
CA PHE A 326 -22.97 15.46 -8.57
C PHE A 326 -21.70 16.29 -8.65
N LEU A 327 -21.82 17.61 -8.53
CA LEU A 327 -20.71 18.54 -8.62
C LEU A 327 -19.70 18.26 -7.50
N LYS A 328 -20.17 18.10 -6.27
CA LYS A 328 -19.33 17.80 -5.11
C LYS A 328 -18.49 16.53 -5.31
N GLN A 329 -19.10 15.45 -5.80
CA GLN A 329 -18.43 14.14 -5.92
C GLN A 329 -17.48 14.02 -7.12
N ASN A 330 -17.66 14.89 -8.12
CA ASN A 330 -16.79 14.96 -9.28
C ASN A 330 -15.70 16.01 -9.18
N ALA A 331 -15.75 16.89 -8.17
CA ALA A 331 -14.67 17.81 -7.86
C ALA A 331 -13.50 17.08 -7.18
N ILE A 332 -12.29 17.35 -7.64
CA ILE A 332 -11.03 16.92 -7.04
C ILE A 332 -10.21 18.16 -6.73
N VAL A 333 -9.73 18.30 -5.50
CA VAL A 333 -8.73 19.30 -5.15
C VAL A 333 -7.42 18.61 -4.83
N GLU A 334 -6.36 19.06 -5.48
CA GLU A 334 -4.99 18.60 -5.28
C GLU A 334 -4.05 19.81 -5.15
N LEU A 335 -2.86 19.57 -4.60
CA LEU A 335 -1.78 20.55 -4.69
C LEU A 335 -1.31 20.68 -6.13
N LYS A 336 -0.89 21.89 -6.51
CA LYS A 336 -0.20 22.13 -7.78
C LYS A 336 0.96 21.16 -7.93
N TYR A 337 1.21 20.75 -9.17
CA TYR A 337 2.18 19.72 -9.52
C TYR A 337 1.92 18.35 -8.86
N ASN A 338 0.73 18.09 -8.33
CA ASN A 338 0.41 16.83 -7.64
C ASN A 338 1.38 16.55 -6.47
N LEU A 339 1.78 17.60 -5.74
CA LEU A 339 2.60 17.48 -4.53
C LEU A 339 1.83 16.76 -3.40
N SER A 340 2.54 16.15 -2.46
CA SER A 340 1.92 15.41 -1.34
C SER A 340 1.30 16.35 -0.31
N PHE A 341 0.08 16.04 0.14
CA PHE A 341 -0.51 16.66 1.33
C PHE A 341 0.29 16.33 2.60
N THR A 342 0.86 15.12 2.71
CA THR A 342 1.63 14.68 3.88
C THR A 342 2.85 15.56 4.16
N ASN A 343 3.43 16.16 3.11
CA ASN A 343 4.59 17.06 3.23
C ASN A 343 4.21 18.56 3.17
N TYR A 344 2.93 18.90 3.15
CA TYR A 344 2.47 20.26 2.91
C TYR A 344 2.30 21.09 4.21
N PRO A 345 2.82 22.33 4.28
CA PRO A 345 2.70 23.18 5.45
C PRO A 345 1.31 23.82 5.57
N PHE A 346 0.30 23.07 6.02
CA PHE A 346 -1.10 23.53 6.15
C PHE A 346 -1.28 24.84 6.93
N ALA A 347 -0.42 25.12 7.92
CA ALA A 347 -0.46 26.37 8.67
C ALA A 347 -0.28 27.62 7.79
N GLN A 348 0.50 27.49 6.70
CA GLN A 348 0.85 28.54 5.74
C GLN A 348 0.04 28.43 4.44
N ALA A 349 -1.05 27.65 4.45
CA ALA A 349 -1.76 27.32 3.23
C ALA A 349 -2.30 28.54 2.50
N HIS A 350 -2.06 28.62 1.20
CA HIS A 350 -2.60 29.67 0.34
C HIS A 350 -3.45 29.06 -0.78
N LYS A 351 -4.54 29.72 -1.19
CA LYS A 351 -5.46 29.16 -2.20
C LYS A 351 -4.76 28.81 -3.52
N ASN A 352 -3.73 29.60 -3.87
CA ASN A 352 -2.99 29.44 -5.12
C ASN A 352 -2.03 28.24 -5.11
N ASP A 353 -1.87 27.54 -3.99
CA ASP A 353 -1.11 26.29 -3.92
C ASP A 353 -1.90 25.09 -4.46
N PHE A 354 -3.20 25.25 -4.68
CA PHE A 354 -4.11 24.19 -5.06
C PHE A 354 -4.66 24.38 -6.48
N VAL A 355 -5.12 23.29 -7.06
CA VAL A 355 -5.91 23.26 -8.29
C VAL A 355 -7.15 22.42 -8.08
N ALA A 356 -8.28 22.87 -8.65
CA ALA A 356 -9.50 22.10 -8.69
C ALA A 356 -9.68 21.49 -10.08
N LYS A 357 -10.01 20.20 -10.11
CA LYS A 357 -10.22 19.38 -11.32
C LYS A 357 -11.57 18.70 -11.25
N SER A 358 -12.01 18.20 -12.40
CA SER A 358 -13.21 17.38 -12.54
C SER A 358 -12.87 15.96 -12.96
N LYS A 359 -13.62 14.97 -12.45
CA LYS A 359 -13.61 13.58 -12.96
C LYS A 359 -14.30 13.44 -14.33
N VAL A 360 -15.16 14.40 -14.68
CA VAL A 360 -15.97 14.42 -15.91
C VAL A 360 -15.44 15.48 -16.86
N ASN A 361 -15.36 15.15 -18.15
CA ASN A 361 -14.92 16.09 -19.19
C ASN A 361 -15.90 17.27 -19.33
N GLY A 362 -15.41 18.41 -19.79
CA GLY A 362 -16.22 19.61 -20.01
C GLY A 362 -16.58 20.39 -18.73
N LEU A 363 -16.39 19.81 -17.54
CA LEU A 363 -16.66 20.45 -16.25
C LEU A 363 -15.39 21.02 -15.62
N GLN A 364 -15.42 22.31 -15.25
CA GLN A 364 -14.28 23.05 -14.69
C GLN A 364 -14.66 23.79 -13.41
N TYR A 365 -13.71 23.84 -12.47
CA TYR A 365 -13.88 24.47 -11.17
C TYR A 365 -12.81 25.56 -10.94
N GLU A 366 -13.22 26.65 -10.29
CA GLU A 366 -12.33 27.66 -9.70
C GLU A 366 -12.41 27.57 -8.18
N ILE A 367 -11.26 27.65 -7.50
CA ILE A 367 -11.21 27.76 -6.04
C ILE A 367 -11.46 29.22 -5.65
N LYS A 368 -12.62 29.51 -5.05
CA LYS A 368 -12.97 30.87 -4.56
C LYS A 368 -12.26 31.19 -3.25
N SER A 369 -12.31 30.26 -2.31
CA SER A 369 -11.74 30.43 -0.98
C SER A 369 -11.39 29.09 -0.33
N ILE A 370 -10.50 29.16 0.67
CA ILE A 370 -10.11 28.03 1.51
C ILE A 370 -10.48 28.35 2.97
N LYS A 371 -10.82 27.32 3.74
CA LYS A 371 -11.20 27.41 5.16
C LYS A 371 -10.38 26.40 5.96
N LYS A 372 -9.81 26.82 7.09
CA LYS A 372 -9.16 25.90 8.04
C LYS A 372 -10.22 25.07 8.76
N LEU A 373 -9.96 23.77 8.89
CA LEU A 373 -10.81 22.83 9.62
C LEU A 373 -10.21 22.53 10.99
N ASP A 374 -10.99 21.87 11.85
CA ASP A 374 -10.52 21.42 13.17
C ASP A 374 -9.39 20.39 13.04
N HIS A 375 -9.40 19.60 11.96
CA HIS A 375 -8.29 18.71 11.64
C HIS A 375 -7.13 19.51 10.98
N PRO A 376 -5.94 19.58 11.61
CA PRO A 376 -4.89 20.53 11.22
C PRO A 376 -4.29 20.29 9.83
N GLN A 377 -4.41 19.07 9.31
CA GLN A 377 -3.93 18.67 7.97
C GLN A 377 -5.04 18.57 6.91
N ARG A 378 -6.18 19.25 7.10
CA ARG A 378 -7.28 19.30 6.13
C ARG A 378 -7.82 20.72 5.98
N LEU A 379 -8.31 21.02 4.79
CA LEU A 379 -8.90 22.32 4.45
C LEU A 379 -10.26 22.12 3.78
N GLY A 380 -11.16 23.06 4.02
CA GLY A 380 -12.39 23.24 3.27
C GLY A 380 -12.15 24.13 2.05
N PHE A 381 -12.77 23.80 0.93
CA PHE A 381 -12.64 24.51 -0.34
C PHE A 381 -14.03 24.90 -0.85
N ASN A 382 -14.25 26.19 -1.07
CA ASN A 382 -15.41 26.67 -1.81
C ASN A 382 -15.04 26.76 -3.29
N LEU A 383 -15.68 25.94 -4.11
CA LEU A 383 -15.45 25.84 -5.54
C LEU A 383 -16.61 26.45 -6.29
N LYS A 384 -16.31 27.19 -7.36
CA LYS A 384 -17.31 27.67 -8.32
C LYS A 384 -17.14 26.95 -9.64
N VAL A 385 -18.22 26.46 -10.23
CA VAL A 385 -18.21 25.93 -11.59
C VAL A 385 -18.04 27.09 -12.56
N THR A 386 -16.92 27.11 -13.29
CA THR A 386 -16.62 28.14 -14.29
C THR A 386 -17.06 27.77 -15.69
N ASN A 387 -17.10 26.47 -15.99
CA ASN A 387 -17.54 25.95 -17.27
C ASN A 387 -18.15 24.56 -17.11
N SER A 388 -19.27 24.32 -17.78
CA SER A 388 -19.92 23.03 -17.91
C SER A 388 -20.76 22.99 -19.18
N ASP A 389 -20.77 21.83 -19.84
CA ASP A 389 -21.70 21.53 -20.94
C ASP A 389 -23.16 21.47 -20.46
N VAL A 390 -23.38 21.41 -19.14
CA VAL A 390 -24.70 21.48 -18.50
C VAL A 390 -24.93 22.91 -18.02
N ALA A 391 -25.83 23.63 -18.69
CA ALA A 391 -26.09 25.03 -18.39
C ALA A 391 -26.46 25.28 -16.90
N GLU A 392 -27.20 24.37 -16.28
CA GLU A 392 -27.61 24.46 -14.86
C GLU A 392 -26.44 24.40 -13.88
N PHE A 393 -25.32 23.78 -14.26
CA PHE A 393 -24.16 23.67 -13.39
C PHE A 393 -23.33 24.95 -13.37
N ASN A 394 -23.39 25.76 -14.43
CA ASN A 394 -22.57 26.97 -14.55
C ASN A 394 -22.88 27.96 -13.42
N ASN A 395 -21.82 28.50 -12.80
CA ASN A 395 -21.87 29.38 -11.63
C ASN A 395 -22.35 28.76 -10.32
N LYS A 396 -22.69 27.45 -10.26
CA LYS A 396 -22.96 26.79 -8.98
C LYS A 396 -21.71 26.77 -8.12
N GLU A 397 -21.93 26.87 -6.81
CA GLU A 397 -20.88 26.76 -5.81
C GLU A 397 -21.05 25.47 -5.01
N VAL A 398 -19.94 24.78 -4.78
CA VAL A 398 -19.90 23.57 -3.96
C VAL A 398 -18.77 23.63 -2.94
N TYR A 399 -18.99 23.01 -1.79
CA TYR A 399 -18.01 22.89 -0.74
C TYR A 399 -17.48 21.46 -0.66
N ILE A 400 -16.15 21.32 -0.72
CA ILE A 400 -15.46 20.04 -0.50
C ILE A 400 -14.36 20.16 0.54
N GLU A 401 -13.94 19.04 1.10
CA GLU A 401 -12.77 18.97 1.97
C GLU A 401 -11.67 18.15 1.31
N ALA A 402 -10.42 18.60 1.44
CA ALA A 402 -9.25 17.86 0.98
C ALA A 402 -8.06 18.06 1.93
N GLY A 403 -7.16 17.09 1.93
CA GLY A 403 -5.97 17.09 2.78
C GLY A 403 -5.48 15.67 3.04
N VAL A 404 -4.78 15.50 4.15
CA VAL A 404 -4.31 14.19 4.61
C VAL A 404 -5.51 13.32 5.00
N ASP A 405 -5.49 12.06 4.58
CA ASP A 405 -6.53 11.08 4.94
C ASP A 405 -6.61 10.87 6.46
N LYS A 406 -7.81 10.48 6.93
CA LYS A 406 -8.03 10.10 8.32
C LYS A 406 -7.05 8.98 8.70
N HIS A 407 -6.42 9.14 9.86
CA HIS A 407 -5.48 8.19 10.41
C HIS A 407 -5.49 8.29 11.94
N THR A 408 -4.79 7.36 12.61
CA THR A 408 -4.57 7.38 14.06
C THR A 408 -3.09 7.45 14.40
N TYR A 409 -2.80 7.75 15.66
CA TYR A 409 -1.44 7.98 16.15
C TYR A 409 -0.91 6.76 16.91
N ILE A 410 0.30 6.33 16.54
CA ILE A 410 1.08 5.34 17.29
C ILE A 410 2.38 5.95 17.86
N PHE A 411 2.74 7.14 17.40
CA PHE A 411 3.68 8.05 18.04
C PHE A 411 2.96 9.34 18.43
N GLN A 412 3.63 10.22 19.17
CA GLN A 412 3.08 11.56 19.46
C GLN A 412 2.77 12.32 18.15
N PRO A 413 1.63 13.04 18.06
CA PRO A 413 1.21 13.73 16.83
C PRO A 413 2.29 14.64 16.26
N GLU A 414 3.02 15.39 17.10
CA GLU A 414 4.08 16.30 16.66
C GLU A 414 5.22 15.59 15.94
N LEU A 415 5.42 14.29 16.21
CA LEU A 415 6.40 13.46 15.53
C LEU A 415 5.80 12.85 14.24
N GLN A 416 4.61 12.23 14.34
CA GLN A 416 3.99 11.52 13.23
C GLN A 416 3.54 12.46 12.09
N ASP A 417 3.16 13.68 12.42
CA ASP A 417 2.73 14.74 11.47
C ASP A 417 3.85 15.67 11.02
N SER A 418 5.10 15.30 11.28
CA SER A 418 6.26 16.07 10.85
C SER A 418 6.26 16.27 9.33
N LEU A 419 6.40 17.52 8.87
CA LEU A 419 6.43 17.88 7.45
C LEU A 419 7.62 17.25 6.71
N ASN A 420 8.76 17.12 7.40
CA ASN A 420 9.96 16.46 6.89
C ASN A 420 9.90 14.95 7.16
N LYS A 421 8.79 14.31 6.76
CA LYS A 421 8.60 12.85 6.82
C LYS A 421 8.68 12.32 5.39
N PHE A 422 9.75 11.61 5.07
CA PHE A 422 10.01 11.08 3.73
C PHE A 422 9.97 9.56 3.75
N ASN A 423 9.44 8.96 2.69
CA ASN A 423 9.53 7.52 2.47
C ASN A 423 10.99 7.14 2.17
N LEU A 424 11.61 6.38 3.07
CA LEU A 424 12.97 5.88 2.94
C LEU A 424 12.94 4.55 2.18
N LEU A 425 13.56 4.53 1.00
CA LEU A 425 13.83 3.28 0.28
C LEU A 425 15.23 2.80 0.62
N LEU A 426 15.34 1.57 1.13
CA LEU A 426 16.60 0.92 1.49
C LEU A 426 17.18 0.10 0.34
N GLY A 427 16.34 -0.42 -0.57
CA GLY A 427 16.78 -1.20 -1.72
C GLY A 427 17.64 -2.42 -1.36
N ASP A 428 18.71 -2.63 -2.13
CA ASP A 428 19.60 -3.78 -2.04
C ASP A 428 20.83 -3.58 -1.14
N ILE A 429 20.78 -2.64 -0.18
CA ILE A 429 21.87 -2.47 0.80
C ILE A 429 22.22 -3.79 1.49
N ASP A 430 23.51 -4.05 1.70
CA ASP A 430 24.02 -5.22 2.42
C ASP A 430 24.30 -4.91 3.90
N SER A 431 24.67 -5.94 4.68
CA SER A 431 24.94 -5.79 6.12
C SER A 431 26.14 -4.89 6.44
N ASN A 432 27.14 -4.79 5.55
CA ASN A 432 28.28 -3.90 5.76
C ASN A 432 27.84 -2.44 5.59
N ILE A 433 27.01 -2.18 4.59
CA ILE A 433 26.44 -0.87 4.31
C ILE A 433 25.49 -0.45 5.42
N LEU A 434 24.66 -1.38 5.90
CA LEU A 434 23.71 -1.15 6.96
C LEU A 434 24.36 -0.50 8.20
N THR A 435 25.59 -0.90 8.56
CA THR A 435 26.33 -0.31 9.69
C THR A 435 26.73 1.15 9.51
N LYS A 436 26.79 1.65 8.28
CA LYS A 436 27.18 3.03 7.96
C LYS A 436 26.01 4.00 8.02
N ILE A 437 24.79 3.49 8.00
CA ILE A 437 23.59 4.30 8.14
C ILE A 437 23.45 4.62 9.63
N THR A 438 23.77 5.85 10.00
CA THR A 438 23.77 6.33 11.38
C THR A 438 22.69 7.40 11.59
N GLN A 439 22.58 7.94 12.81
CA GLN A 439 21.65 9.03 13.12
C GLN A 439 21.85 10.27 12.23
N ASN A 440 23.00 10.44 11.58
CA ASN A 440 23.21 11.52 10.60
C ASN A 440 22.26 11.46 9.39
N ILE A 441 21.57 10.32 9.15
CA ILE A 441 20.56 10.23 8.10
C ILE A 441 19.44 11.24 8.32
N TYR A 442 19.09 11.54 9.58
CA TYR A 442 18.08 12.55 9.89
C TYR A 442 18.52 13.93 9.42
N ASP A 443 19.78 14.31 9.66
CA ASP A 443 20.32 15.59 9.20
C ASP A 443 20.40 15.65 7.68
N LYS A 444 20.87 14.56 7.04
CA LYS A 444 20.95 14.44 5.58
C LYS A 444 19.57 14.47 4.92
N ALA A 445 18.56 13.87 5.55
CA ALA A 445 17.17 13.86 5.07
C ALA A 445 16.43 15.14 5.51
N ASN A 446 17.02 16.31 5.32
CA ASN A 446 16.40 17.59 5.66
C ASN A 446 15.94 17.68 7.13
N ARG A 447 16.79 17.26 8.07
CA ARG A 447 16.50 17.27 9.52
C ARG A 447 15.20 16.54 9.87
N SER A 448 14.88 15.46 9.16
CA SER A 448 13.76 14.58 9.48
C SER A 448 13.84 14.11 10.93
N ARG A 449 12.69 13.98 11.59
CA ARG A 449 12.60 13.35 12.92
C ARG A 449 12.04 11.92 12.85
N ILE A 450 11.47 11.58 11.71
CA ILE A 450 10.77 10.34 11.43
C ILE A 450 11.01 9.97 9.97
N LEU A 451 11.37 8.71 9.71
CA LEU A 451 11.60 8.19 8.35
C LEU A 451 10.90 6.83 8.22
N PRO A 452 9.68 6.78 7.67
CA PRO A 452 8.96 5.54 7.40
C PRO A 452 9.44 4.87 6.10
N GLY A 453 9.27 3.56 6.01
CA GLY A 453 9.45 2.81 4.77
C GLY A 453 9.43 1.30 4.99
N GLY A 454 9.56 0.55 3.90
CA GLY A 454 9.82 -0.89 3.97
C GLY A 454 8.63 -1.81 3.76
N TYR A 455 7.37 -1.41 3.89
CA TYR A 455 6.27 -2.35 3.63
C TYR A 455 6.27 -2.83 2.17
N GLY A 456 6.41 -4.15 1.98
CA GLY A 456 6.51 -4.78 0.65
C GLY A 456 7.86 -4.60 -0.05
N GLU A 457 8.85 -4.01 0.62
CA GLU A 457 10.18 -3.78 0.05
C GLU A 457 11.06 -5.04 0.09
N LEU A 458 11.82 -5.27 -0.97
CA LEU A 458 12.90 -6.26 -0.97
C LEU A 458 14.17 -5.70 -0.35
N ARG A 459 14.80 -6.47 0.53
CA ARG A 459 16.00 -6.09 1.28
C ARG A 459 17.17 -7.03 1.03
N GLY A 460 18.39 -6.48 1.05
CA GLY A 460 19.65 -7.20 0.85
C GLY A 460 20.41 -7.57 2.14
N PHE A 461 20.14 -6.92 3.26
CA PHE A 461 21.09 -6.84 4.37
C PHE A 461 21.02 -7.95 5.42
N TYR A 462 20.03 -8.85 5.41
CA TYR A 462 20.03 -9.99 6.34
C TYR A 462 20.69 -11.26 5.78
N ASN A 463 21.23 -11.24 4.53
CA ASN A 463 21.96 -12.34 3.87
C ASN A 463 22.97 -11.82 2.81
N ASN A 464 23.46 -12.68 1.90
CA ASN A 464 24.50 -12.40 0.90
C ASN A 464 24.22 -11.12 0.06
N LYS A 465 25.23 -10.22 0.03
CA LYS A 465 25.28 -8.90 -0.64
C LYS A 465 24.78 -8.83 -2.09
N ASN A 466 24.80 -9.94 -2.81
CA ASN A 466 24.49 -9.94 -4.23
C ASN A 466 23.04 -10.37 -4.54
N ALA A 467 22.22 -10.66 -3.52
CA ALA A 467 20.92 -11.26 -3.73
C ALA A 467 19.90 -10.84 -2.66
N PRO A 468 19.17 -9.73 -2.83
CA PRO A 468 18.06 -9.38 -1.94
C PRO A 468 16.99 -10.47 -2.01
N LYS A 469 16.92 -11.28 -0.95
CA LYS A 469 16.01 -12.42 -0.81
C LYS A 469 15.08 -12.23 0.39
N GLN A 470 14.83 -10.99 0.80
CA GLN A 470 14.07 -10.69 2.01
C GLN A 470 12.93 -9.77 1.68
N LEU A 471 11.71 -10.23 1.89
CA LEU A 471 10.53 -9.39 1.79
C LEU A 471 10.18 -8.86 3.17
N HIS A 472 10.07 -7.55 3.29
CA HIS A 472 9.70 -6.90 4.52
C HIS A 472 8.17 -6.81 4.64
N LEU A 473 7.62 -7.37 5.73
CA LEU A 473 6.19 -7.59 5.93
C LEU A 473 5.54 -6.55 6.86
N GLY A 474 6.28 -5.50 7.20
CA GLY A 474 5.79 -4.39 8.03
C GLY A 474 6.34 -3.06 7.52
N GLU A 475 5.97 -1.98 8.18
CA GLU A 475 6.55 -0.67 8.00
C GLU A 475 7.60 -0.45 9.08
N ASP A 476 8.83 -0.15 8.67
CA ASP A 476 9.85 0.34 9.60
C ASP A 476 9.75 1.86 9.66
N VAL A 477 9.60 2.38 10.88
CA VAL A 477 9.56 3.81 11.15
C VAL A 477 10.77 4.18 11.98
N LEU A 478 11.80 4.69 11.32
CA LEU A 478 13.02 5.16 11.96
C LEU A 478 12.70 6.41 12.79
N VAL A 479 12.96 6.30 14.10
CA VAL A 479 12.81 7.37 15.09
C VAL A 479 13.99 7.29 16.08
N LYS A 480 14.07 8.18 17.06
CA LYS A 480 15.14 8.09 18.07
C LYS A 480 14.88 6.92 19.02
N GLU A 481 15.95 6.34 19.57
CA GLU A 481 15.80 5.40 20.70
C GLU A 481 15.10 6.07 21.87
N GLY A 482 14.34 5.29 22.65
CA GLY A 482 13.56 5.81 23.76
C GLY A 482 12.25 6.49 23.35
N THR A 483 11.96 6.61 22.05
CA THR A 483 10.67 7.16 21.58
C THR A 483 9.52 6.30 22.10
N GLU A 484 8.51 6.96 22.68
CA GLU A 484 7.30 6.31 23.17
C GLU A 484 6.41 5.84 22.02
N ILE A 485 5.86 4.64 22.19
CA ILE A 485 4.80 4.10 21.34
C ILE A 485 3.51 4.14 22.14
N ILE A 486 2.50 4.81 21.59
CA ILE A 486 1.18 4.94 22.21
C ILE A 486 0.18 3.98 21.59
N ALA A 487 -0.81 3.56 22.37
CA ALA A 487 -1.90 2.73 21.89
C ALA A 487 -2.79 3.52 20.92
N PRO A 488 -2.92 3.11 19.65
CA PRO A 488 -3.73 3.85 18.68
C PRO A 488 -5.24 3.71 18.92
N PHE A 489 -5.65 2.69 19.68
CA PHE A 489 -7.03 2.33 19.97
C PHE A 489 -7.15 1.73 21.36
N ASP A 490 -8.38 1.68 21.88
CA ASP A 490 -8.71 0.75 22.96
C ASP A 490 -8.55 -0.69 22.46
N GLY A 491 -7.96 -1.55 23.27
CA GLY A 491 -7.70 -2.93 22.88
C GLY A 491 -7.00 -3.76 23.94
N ASP A 492 -6.47 -4.90 23.51
CA ASP A 492 -5.83 -5.89 24.37
C ASP A 492 -4.44 -6.23 23.86
N ILE A 493 -3.41 -6.13 24.70
CA ILE A 493 -2.14 -6.77 24.41
C ILE A 493 -2.32 -8.27 24.62
N ILE A 494 -2.01 -9.07 23.60
CA ILE A 494 -2.21 -10.53 23.57
C ILE A 494 -0.92 -11.33 23.35
N SER A 495 0.20 -10.63 23.20
CA SER A 495 1.54 -11.19 23.16
C SER A 495 2.53 -10.11 23.57
N LEU A 496 3.42 -10.42 24.52
CA LEU A 496 4.50 -9.54 24.96
C LEU A 496 5.70 -10.40 25.35
N GLY A 497 6.87 -10.05 24.86
CA GLY A 497 8.10 -10.78 25.17
C GLY A 497 9.32 -10.18 24.50
N ALA A 498 10.46 -10.83 24.64
CA ALA A 498 11.67 -10.46 23.91
C ALA A 498 12.49 -11.69 23.50
N ALA A 499 13.33 -11.53 22.48
CA ALA A 499 14.39 -12.46 22.16
C ALA A 499 15.75 -11.75 22.23
N LYS A 500 16.76 -12.41 22.79
CA LYS A 500 18.13 -11.92 22.73
C LYS A 500 18.67 -11.96 21.32
N ASN A 501 19.50 -10.98 21.01
CA ASN A 501 20.24 -10.92 19.76
C ASN A 501 21.57 -11.63 19.94
N GLU A 502 21.75 -12.76 19.27
CA GLU A 502 23.02 -13.50 19.27
C GLU A 502 23.91 -13.13 18.07
N LYS A 503 23.32 -12.54 17.02
CA LYS A 503 24.03 -12.14 15.80
C LYS A 503 23.64 -10.71 15.39
N PRO A 504 24.57 -9.93 14.82
CA PRO A 504 24.24 -8.69 14.14
C PRO A 504 23.17 -8.91 13.07
N PHE A 505 22.31 -7.93 12.95
CA PHE A 505 21.19 -7.72 12.04
C PHE A 505 20.04 -8.72 12.15
N THR A 506 20.13 -9.80 12.93
CA THR A 506 19.06 -10.81 13.01
C THR A 506 18.12 -10.62 14.21
N GLY A 507 18.13 -9.44 14.83
CA GLY A 507 17.56 -9.23 16.15
C GLY A 507 16.17 -8.61 16.17
N ILE A 508 15.19 -9.28 16.78
CA ILE A 508 13.81 -8.75 16.90
C ILE A 508 13.59 -7.89 18.15
N GLY A 509 14.45 -8.00 19.17
CA GLY A 509 14.30 -7.26 20.42
C GLY A 509 13.03 -7.60 21.20
N GLY A 510 12.47 -6.61 21.89
CA GLY A 510 11.14 -6.70 22.47
C GLY A 510 10.05 -6.67 21.40
N GLN A 511 8.99 -7.45 21.62
CA GLN A 511 7.82 -7.46 20.76
C GLN A 511 6.51 -7.33 21.54
N LEU A 512 5.50 -6.81 20.87
CA LEU A 512 4.13 -6.70 21.37
C LEU A 512 3.13 -6.97 20.24
N VAL A 513 2.00 -7.58 20.55
CA VAL A 513 0.83 -7.67 19.64
C VAL A 513 -0.39 -7.09 20.34
N LEU A 514 -0.94 -6.02 19.78
CA LEU A 514 -2.20 -5.40 20.18
C LEU A 514 -3.35 -5.95 19.33
N ARG A 515 -4.41 -6.43 19.98
CA ARG A 515 -5.67 -6.84 19.37
C ARG A 515 -6.69 -5.74 19.56
N VAL A 516 -7.28 -5.29 18.46
CA VAL A 516 -8.23 -4.18 18.40
C VAL A 516 -9.51 -4.67 17.75
N LYS A 517 -10.67 -4.35 18.33
CA LYS A 517 -11.97 -4.61 17.68
C LYS A 517 -12.10 -3.75 16.45
N LYS A 518 -12.59 -4.29 15.32
CA LYS A 518 -12.66 -3.53 14.06
C LYS A 518 -13.45 -2.22 14.22
N GLU A 519 -14.45 -2.18 15.09
CA GLU A 519 -15.32 -1.02 15.30
C GLU A 519 -14.53 0.21 15.77
N GLN A 520 -13.37 0.01 16.41
CA GLN A 520 -12.47 1.10 16.82
C GLN A 520 -11.86 1.86 15.63
N LEU A 521 -11.81 1.24 14.44
CA LEU A 521 -11.18 1.84 13.26
C LEU A 521 -12.12 2.82 12.53
N ILE A 522 -13.43 2.80 12.79
CA ILE A 522 -14.45 3.47 11.95
C ILE A 522 -14.18 4.97 11.74
N ASP A 523 -13.69 5.66 12.77
CA ASP A 523 -13.41 7.10 12.72
C ASP A 523 -11.97 7.43 12.30
N SER A 524 -11.11 6.41 12.21
CA SER A 524 -9.66 6.57 12.00
C SER A 524 -9.21 6.19 10.59
N ILE A 525 -10.07 5.61 9.75
CA ILE A 525 -9.74 5.26 8.36
C ILE A 525 -10.86 5.68 7.41
N ASN A 526 -10.56 5.66 6.10
CA ASN A 526 -11.58 5.92 5.08
C ASN A 526 -12.72 4.88 5.14
N GLN A 527 -13.98 5.34 5.08
CA GLN A 527 -15.17 4.49 5.20
C GLN A 527 -15.22 3.37 4.15
N ASN A 528 -14.82 3.65 2.91
CA ASN A 528 -14.84 2.64 1.84
C ASN A 528 -13.79 1.57 2.10
N VAL A 529 -12.61 1.96 2.56
CA VAL A 529 -11.56 1.03 3.00
C VAL A 529 -12.04 0.20 4.18
N TYR A 530 -12.70 0.82 5.17
CA TYR A 530 -13.32 0.12 6.30
C TYR A 530 -14.30 -0.97 5.84
N GLN A 531 -15.25 -0.58 4.98
CA GLN A 531 -16.32 -1.46 4.50
C GLN A 531 -15.84 -2.57 3.57
N ASP A 532 -14.74 -2.37 2.82
CA ASP A 532 -14.20 -3.37 1.91
C ASP A 532 -13.17 -4.28 2.59
N LEU A 533 -12.15 -3.72 3.23
CA LEU A 533 -11.04 -4.49 3.77
C LEU A 533 -11.42 -5.24 5.07
N PHE A 534 -12.28 -4.63 5.90
CA PHE A 534 -12.64 -5.17 7.22
C PHE A 534 -14.08 -5.72 7.29
N ALA A 535 -14.73 -5.92 6.13
CA ALA A 535 -16.11 -6.40 6.03
C ALA A 535 -16.38 -7.65 6.88
N ASP A 536 -15.44 -8.59 6.87
CA ASP A 536 -15.51 -9.92 7.48
C ASP A 536 -14.57 -10.09 8.68
N ALA A 537 -13.95 -9.00 9.13
CA ALA A 537 -13.11 -8.99 10.31
C ALA A 537 -13.93 -8.80 11.57
N GLU A 538 -13.43 -9.36 12.68
CA GLU A 538 -13.89 -9.04 14.04
C GLU A 538 -12.78 -8.24 14.75
N TYR A 539 -11.54 -8.71 14.62
CA TYR A 539 -10.36 -8.04 15.16
C TYR A 539 -9.34 -7.69 14.08
N VAL A 540 -8.61 -6.62 14.38
CA VAL A 540 -7.37 -6.21 13.74
C VAL A 540 -6.23 -6.39 14.74
N TYR A 541 -5.07 -6.75 14.26
CA TYR A 541 -3.87 -6.95 15.05
C TYR A 541 -2.78 -6.01 14.59
N ILE A 542 -2.13 -5.35 15.54
CA ILE A 542 -1.01 -4.45 15.34
C ILE A 542 0.18 -5.06 16.08
N GLY A 543 1.16 -5.55 15.32
CA GLY A 543 2.39 -6.12 15.83
C GLY A 543 3.51 -5.10 15.83
N LEU A 544 4.28 -5.08 16.92
CA LEU A 544 5.43 -4.22 17.13
C LEU A 544 6.65 -5.07 17.49
N ILE A 545 7.80 -4.79 16.87
CA ILE A 545 9.11 -5.34 17.30
C ILE A 545 10.14 -4.21 17.44
N HIS A 546 11.36 -4.59 17.84
CA HIS A 546 12.49 -3.69 18.10
C HIS A 546 12.30 -2.77 19.30
N LEU A 547 11.52 -3.23 20.29
CA LEU A 547 11.28 -2.50 21.54
C LEU A 547 12.43 -2.72 22.55
N ASP A 548 12.67 -1.71 23.39
CA ASP A 548 13.37 -1.91 24.66
C ASP A 548 12.40 -2.58 25.63
N ILE A 549 12.57 -3.89 25.82
CA ILE A 549 11.66 -4.67 26.66
C ILE A 549 11.68 -4.24 28.13
N ALA A 550 12.83 -3.78 28.66
CA ALA A 550 12.92 -3.35 30.06
C ALA A 550 12.22 -2.01 30.28
N ALA A 551 12.38 -1.07 29.34
CA ALA A 551 11.62 0.18 29.36
C ALA A 551 10.13 -0.03 29.09
N THR A 552 9.79 -0.95 28.18
CA THR A 552 8.40 -1.32 27.88
C THR A 552 7.69 -1.95 29.08
N LEU A 553 8.34 -2.85 29.81
CA LEU A 553 7.77 -3.40 31.04
C LEU A 553 7.56 -2.34 32.13
N ARG A 554 8.39 -1.28 32.16
CA ARG A 554 8.22 -0.16 33.09
C ARG A 554 6.96 0.64 32.82
N VAL A 555 6.75 1.04 31.58
CA VAL A 555 5.56 1.83 31.20
C VAL A 555 4.26 1.02 31.30
N LEU A 556 4.34 -0.31 31.19
CA LEU A 556 3.20 -1.21 31.42
C LEU A 556 3.01 -1.63 32.89
N GLU A 557 3.79 -1.07 33.81
CA GLU A 557 3.77 -1.40 35.25
C GLU A 557 3.98 -2.90 35.54
N LYS A 558 4.75 -3.58 34.70
CA LYS A 558 5.09 -5.01 34.78
C LYS A 558 6.52 -5.26 35.27
N ASN A 559 7.07 -4.34 36.06
CA ASN A 559 8.45 -4.37 36.57
C ASN A 559 8.84 -5.63 37.34
N GLY A 560 7.87 -6.29 37.99
CA GLY A 560 8.07 -7.54 38.72
C GLY A 560 8.26 -8.78 37.83
N LEU A 561 8.06 -8.67 36.51
CA LEU A 561 8.19 -9.81 35.59
C LEU A 561 9.64 -9.96 35.09
N ASN A 562 10.35 -10.95 35.64
CA ASN A 562 11.41 -11.73 34.98
C ASN A 562 12.57 -10.98 34.30
N ARG A 563 12.98 -9.80 34.80
CA ARG A 563 14.21 -9.12 34.33
C ARG A 563 15.46 -10.01 34.47
N GLN A 564 15.63 -10.67 35.62
CA GLN A 564 16.70 -11.65 35.85
C GLN A 564 16.64 -12.83 34.88
N LYS A 565 15.44 -13.30 34.54
CA LYS A 565 15.24 -14.42 33.61
C LYS A 565 15.60 -14.02 32.17
N PHE A 566 15.33 -12.79 31.73
CA PHE A 566 15.79 -12.33 30.43
C PHE A 566 17.32 -12.18 30.37
N GLU A 567 17.98 -11.83 31.47
CA GLU A 567 19.45 -11.76 31.52
C GLU A 567 20.10 -13.15 31.39
N THR A 568 19.42 -14.23 31.79
CA THR A 568 19.94 -15.60 31.70
C THR A 568 19.42 -16.40 30.50
N GLU A 569 18.19 -16.16 30.04
CA GLU A 569 17.55 -16.94 28.97
C GLU A 569 17.61 -16.26 27.60
N LYS A 570 17.45 -17.06 26.54
CA LYS A 570 17.38 -16.58 25.15
C LYS A 570 16.09 -15.82 24.85
N TYR A 571 15.01 -16.17 25.53
CA TYR A 571 13.68 -15.62 25.30
C TYR A 571 13.05 -15.18 26.62
N LEU A 572 12.40 -14.02 26.62
CA LEU A 572 11.45 -13.63 27.65
C LEU A 572 10.04 -13.85 27.13
N LYS A 573 9.29 -14.72 27.80
CA LYS A 573 7.89 -14.99 27.52
C LYS A 573 7.06 -14.61 28.74
N LEU A 574 6.03 -13.79 28.53
CA LEU A 574 5.07 -13.42 29.57
C LEU A 574 3.77 -14.19 29.37
N ASP A 575 3.03 -14.40 30.46
CA ASP A 575 1.68 -14.96 30.43
C ASP A 575 0.66 -13.89 30.03
N ILE A 576 0.86 -13.32 28.84
CA ILE A 576 -0.07 -12.42 28.17
C ILE A 576 -0.43 -13.11 26.85
N THR A 577 -1.67 -13.55 26.75
CA THR A 577 -2.17 -14.42 25.68
C THR A 577 -3.54 -13.95 25.19
N LEU A 578 -4.10 -14.60 24.17
CA LEU A 578 -5.49 -14.38 23.77
C LEU A 578 -6.52 -14.66 24.87
N ASN A 579 -6.22 -15.61 25.77
CA ASN A 579 -7.11 -16.02 26.86
C ASN A 579 -6.81 -15.27 28.17
N ASN A 580 -5.61 -14.69 28.29
CA ASN A 580 -5.20 -13.83 29.39
C ASN A 580 -4.64 -12.50 28.82
N PRO A 581 -5.48 -11.65 28.22
CA PRO A 581 -5.04 -10.39 27.63
C PRO A 581 -4.71 -9.34 28.69
N LEU A 582 -3.90 -8.35 28.32
CA LEU A 582 -3.70 -7.11 29.08
C LEU A 582 -4.49 -5.97 28.42
N PRO A 583 -5.60 -5.49 29.01
CA PRO A 583 -6.38 -4.39 28.45
C PRO A 583 -5.61 -3.07 28.46
N ILE A 584 -5.79 -2.27 27.41
CA ILE A 584 -5.13 -0.98 27.22
C ILE A 584 -6.13 0.04 26.66
N LYS A 585 -5.95 1.31 27.05
CA LYS A 585 -6.70 2.45 26.54
C LYS A 585 -5.92 3.20 25.46
N LYS A 586 -6.65 3.74 24.48
CA LYS A 586 -6.11 4.64 23.46
C LYS A 586 -5.31 5.77 24.11
N GLY A 587 -4.14 6.07 23.56
CA GLY A 587 -3.22 7.10 24.06
C GLY A 587 -2.28 6.66 25.18
N ALA A 588 -2.50 5.49 25.80
CA ALA A 588 -1.56 4.96 26.79
C ALA A 588 -0.23 4.57 26.15
N VAL A 589 0.89 4.81 26.82
CA VAL A 589 2.21 4.34 26.37
C VAL A 589 2.28 2.82 26.54
N ILE A 590 2.50 2.10 25.44
CA ILE A 590 2.52 0.63 25.39
C ILE A 590 3.89 0.03 25.09
N GLY A 591 4.84 0.85 24.68
CA GLY A 591 6.16 0.40 24.28
C GLY A 591 7.15 1.54 24.16
N ILE A 592 8.42 1.19 24.20
CA ILE A 592 9.53 2.13 24.03
C ILE A 592 10.43 1.60 22.92
N VAL A 593 10.76 2.44 21.94
CA VAL A 593 11.66 2.08 20.83
C VAL A 593 13.04 1.74 21.38
N GLY A 594 13.56 0.59 20.99
CA GLY A 594 14.86 0.08 21.43
C GLY A 594 16.05 0.79 20.81
N LYS A 595 17.20 0.59 21.42
CA LYS A 595 18.52 1.00 20.90
C LYS A 595 19.05 -0.04 19.90
N PRO A 596 20.14 0.22 19.15
CA PRO A 596 20.67 -0.73 18.17
C PRO A 596 20.96 -2.12 18.77
N SER A 597 21.45 -2.20 20.02
CA SER A 597 21.67 -3.50 20.65
C SER A 597 20.39 -4.34 20.83
N ASN A 598 19.20 -3.72 20.83
CA ASN A 598 17.92 -4.40 20.90
C ASN A 598 17.43 -4.94 19.55
N ASN A 599 17.86 -4.41 18.40
CA ASN A 599 17.31 -4.75 17.08
C ASN A 599 18.36 -5.34 16.10
N GLY A 600 19.35 -6.04 16.62
CA GLY A 600 20.45 -6.59 15.82
C GLY A 600 21.48 -5.55 15.38
N GLY A 601 21.51 -4.35 15.92
CA GLY A 601 22.47 -3.32 15.52
C GLY A 601 22.01 -2.49 14.32
N TRP A 602 20.72 -2.58 13.97
CA TRP A 602 20.11 -1.64 13.03
C TRP A 602 19.80 -0.31 13.73
N MET A 603 19.58 0.77 12.98
CA MET A 603 19.20 2.05 13.58
C MET A 603 17.94 1.92 14.45
N PRO A 604 17.75 2.72 15.50
CA PRO A 604 16.50 2.71 16.26
C PRO A 604 15.30 2.96 15.36
N HIS A 605 14.28 2.11 15.47
CA HIS A 605 13.04 2.19 14.71
C HIS A 605 11.97 1.34 15.39
N ALA A 606 10.70 1.64 15.12
CA ALA A 606 9.62 0.71 15.36
C ALA A 606 9.30 -0.02 14.05
N HIS A 607 9.26 -1.34 14.10
CA HIS A 607 8.68 -2.12 13.01
C HIS A 607 7.21 -2.40 13.34
N ILE A 608 6.32 -2.08 12.42
CA ILE A 608 4.88 -2.15 12.60
C ILE A 608 4.30 -3.06 11.53
N ALA A 609 3.68 -4.17 11.93
CA ALA A 609 2.97 -5.06 11.02
C ALA A 609 1.49 -5.11 11.38
N THR A 610 0.62 -5.10 10.36
CA THR A 610 -0.83 -5.09 10.54
C THR A 610 -1.50 -6.22 9.79
N TRP A 611 -2.34 -6.98 10.49
CA TRP A 611 -3.12 -8.07 9.90
C TRP A 611 -4.49 -8.14 10.55
N LYS A 612 -5.46 -8.79 9.90
CA LYS A 612 -6.82 -8.93 10.41
C LYS A 612 -7.23 -10.38 10.60
N GLN A 613 -8.17 -10.59 11.51
CA GLN A 613 -8.92 -11.84 11.53
C GLN A 613 -9.77 -11.92 10.27
N GLN A 614 -9.70 -13.03 9.55
CA GLN A 614 -10.51 -13.25 8.36
C GLN A 614 -10.96 -14.71 8.30
N GLN A 615 -12.26 -14.91 8.15
CA GLN A 615 -12.82 -16.26 8.05
C GLN A 615 -12.81 -16.77 6.60
N PHE A 616 -12.95 -15.88 5.62
CA PHE A 616 -13.02 -16.21 4.20
C PHE A 616 -12.30 -15.14 3.38
N ILE A 617 -11.53 -15.52 2.37
CA ILE A 617 -10.97 -14.57 1.39
C ILE A 617 -11.94 -14.49 0.21
N LYS A 618 -12.09 -13.30 -0.36
CA LYS A 618 -12.75 -13.10 -1.66
C LYS A 618 -11.66 -12.88 -2.71
N ASP A 619 -11.67 -13.66 -3.79
CA ASP A 619 -10.74 -13.43 -4.90
C ASP A 619 -11.15 -12.28 -5.80
N ASP A 620 -10.27 -11.92 -6.73
CA ASP A 620 -10.50 -10.87 -7.72
C ASP A 620 -11.74 -11.09 -8.59
N ASN A 621 -12.25 -12.32 -8.68
CA ASN A 621 -13.44 -12.72 -9.44
C ASN A 621 -14.69 -12.86 -8.55
N GLY A 622 -14.61 -12.49 -7.27
CA GLY A 622 -15.72 -12.43 -6.32
C GLY A 622 -16.11 -13.77 -5.66
N TYR A 623 -15.33 -14.84 -5.82
CA TYR A 623 -15.58 -16.12 -5.18
C TYR A 623 -14.99 -16.16 -3.77
N LEU A 624 -15.65 -16.88 -2.86
CA LEU A 624 -15.18 -17.06 -1.49
C LEU A 624 -14.30 -18.29 -1.35
N TYR A 625 -13.26 -18.17 -0.53
CA TYR A 625 -12.30 -19.21 -0.21
C TYR A 625 -12.00 -19.24 1.26
N LYS A 626 -11.73 -20.43 1.80
CA LYS A 626 -11.21 -20.54 3.16
C LYS A 626 -9.70 -20.27 3.16
N PRO A 627 -9.19 -19.23 3.85
CA PRO A 627 -7.76 -19.01 4.04
C PRO A 627 -7.12 -20.18 4.79
N ASN A 628 -5.78 -20.18 4.86
CA ASN A 628 -5.11 -20.94 5.92
C ASN A 628 -5.54 -20.37 7.28
N ASP A 629 -5.98 -21.24 8.18
CA ASP A 629 -6.64 -20.82 9.43
C ASP A 629 -5.62 -20.29 10.44
N ASN A 630 -5.38 -18.97 10.41
CA ASN A 630 -4.50 -18.29 11.35
C ASN A 630 -5.11 -18.18 12.76
N THR A 631 -6.43 -18.15 12.88
CA THR A 631 -7.13 -18.15 14.16
C THR A 631 -6.94 -19.46 14.92
N ASP A 632 -7.02 -20.60 14.23
CA ASP A 632 -6.64 -21.89 14.78
C ASP A 632 -5.16 -21.91 15.17
N ARG A 633 -4.28 -21.24 14.41
CA ARG A 633 -2.85 -21.11 14.75
C ARG A 633 -2.67 -20.39 16.09
N TYR A 634 -3.34 -19.26 16.30
CA TYR A 634 -3.28 -18.50 17.56
C TYR A 634 -3.87 -19.26 18.75
N LYS A 635 -4.90 -20.08 18.52
CA LYS A 635 -5.51 -20.96 19.55
C LYS A 635 -4.71 -22.24 19.82
N LYS A 636 -4.02 -22.79 18.81
CA LYS A 636 -3.25 -24.05 18.87
C LYS A 636 -1.78 -23.86 19.20
N TYR A 637 -1.28 -22.62 19.35
CA TYR A 637 0.05 -22.36 19.89
C TYR A 637 0.11 -22.85 21.35
N LYS A 638 0.32 -24.16 21.52
CA LYS A 638 0.60 -24.79 22.80
C LYS A 638 1.89 -24.18 23.36
N ALA A 639 1.89 -23.95 24.66
CA ALA A 639 2.93 -23.25 25.40
C ALA A 639 4.35 -23.85 25.30
N ASP A 640 4.48 -25.07 24.76
CA ASP A 640 5.62 -25.95 25.04
C ASP A 640 6.81 -25.92 24.07
N ASN A 641 6.82 -25.13 22.99
CA ASN A 641 8.00 -25.18 22.08
C ASN A 641 8.33 -23.94 21.24
N GLN A 642 7.78 -22.75 21.56
CA GLN A 642 8.11 -21.53 20.80
C GLN A 642 8.36 -20.30 21.67
N SER A 643 9.22 -19.43 21.14
CA SER A 643 9.75 -18.20 21.73
C SER A 643 8.70 -17.15 22.12
N PHE A 644 7.52 -17.16 21.49
CA PHE A 644 6.43 -16.19 21.71
C PHE A 644 5.05 -16.84 21.54
N ASN A 645 4.01 -16.25 22.17
CA ASN A 645 2.63 -16.72 22.05
C ASN A 645 2.06 -16.45 20.65
N ILE A 646 2.29 -15.23 20.16
CA ILE A 646 2.01 -14.80 18.79
C ILE A 646 3.23 -14.00 18.33
N ARG A 647 3.77 -14.36 17.16
CA ARG A 647 4.93 -13.71 16.57
C ARG A 647 4.47 -12.61 15.61
N VAL A 648 5.05 -11.42 15.74
CA VAL A 648 4.89 -10.34 14.76
C VAL A 648 5.52 -10.73 13.42
N HIS A 649 4.81 -10.44 12.32
CA HIS A 649 5.36 -10.58 10.96
C HIS A 649 6.50 -9.57 10.79
N GLY A 650 7.71 -10.05 10.51
CA GLY A 650 8.90 -9.19 10.33
C GLY A 650 9.41 -9.24 8.89
N VAL A 651 10.39 -10.11 8.65
CA VAL A 651 10.98 -10.37 7.33
C VAL A 651 10.75 -11.81 6.93
N GLU A 652 10.32 -12.03 5.69
CA GLU A 652 10.29 -13.36 5.08
C GLU A 652 11.54 -13.58 4.21
N LEU A 653 12.18 -14.73 4.37
CA LEU A 653 13.24 -15.19 3.48
C LEU A 653 12.66 -15.88 2.26
N GLY A 654 12.93 -15.32 1.08
CA GLY A 654 12.68 -15.94 -0.21
C GLY A 654 13.51 -17.19 -0.38
N GLN A 655 12.87 -18.20 -0.94
CA GLN A 655 13.51 -19.44 -1.33
C GLN A 655 13.64 -19.45 -2.86
N LEU A 656 14.69 -20.09 -3.40
CA LEU A 656 14.93 -20.25 -4.85
C LEU A 656 14.06 -21.36 -5.47
N PRO A 657 13.30 -21.11 -6.55
CA PRO A 657 12.45 -22.14 -7.14
C PRO A 657 13.30 -23.32 -7.60
N SER A 658 13.07 -24.49 -6.98
CA SER A 658 13.78 -25.72 -7.35
C SER A 658 12.87 -26.64 -8.14
N GLN A 659 13.41 -27.32 -9.15
CA GLN A 659 12.66 -28.31 -9.93
C GLN A 659 12.34 -29.59 -9.12
N SER A 660 13.00 -29.82 -7.97
CA SER A 660 12.94 -31.09 -7.22
C SER A 660 12.62 -30.94 -5.72
N GLY A 661 12.19 -29.76 -5.27
CA GLY A 661 11.92 -29.50 -3.85
C GLY A 661 13.18 -29.44 -2.96
N LYS A 662 14.39 -29.51 -3.55
CA LYS A 662 15.67 -29.28 -2.87
C LYS A 662 16.18 -27.88 -3.22
N ILE A 663 16.54 -27.09 -2.21
CA ILE A 663 17.17 -25.76 -2.39
C ILE A 663 18.45 -25.96 -3.21
N ASN A 664 18.40 -25.68 -4.52
CA ASN A 664 19.57 -25.79 -5.37
C ASN A 664 20.31 -24.45 -5.30
N THR A 665 21.58 -24.49 -4.89
CA THR A 665 22.43 -23.29 -4.79
C THR A 665 23.08 -22.93 -6.12
N SER A 666 23.02 -23.83 -7.11
CA SER A 666 23.55 -23.62 -8.46
C SER A 666 22.51 -22.97 -9.37
N GLU A 667 22.89 -21.88 -10.02
CA GLU A 667 22.11 -21.22 -11.07
C GLU A 667 22.43 -21.86 -12.42
N TYR A 668 21.45 -21.93 -13.34
CA TYR A 668 21.65 -22.52 -14.66
C TYR A 668 21.23 -21.56 -15.78
N GLN A 669 21.88 -21.64 -16.93
CA GLN A 669 21.45 -20.91 -18.12
C GLN A 669 20.06 -21.38 -18.55
N THR A 670 19.30 -20.42 -19.11
CA THR A 670 17.97 -20.67 -19.67
C THR A 670 18.01 -20.42 -21.18
N ASP A 671 17.20 -21.18 -21.92
CA ASP A 671 16.92 -20.89 -23.33
C ASP A 671 16.05 -19.63 -23.48
N GLU A 672 15.74 -19.25 -24.72
CA GLU A 672 14.88 -18.09 -25.03
C GLU A 672 13.45 -18.15 -24.46
N ASN A 673 13.03 -19.31 -23.92
CA ASN A 673 11.72 -19.58 -23.35
C ASN A 673 11.79 -19.92 -21.84
N GLY A 674 12.94 -19.72 -21.20
CA GLY A 674 13.12 -19.93 -19.77
C GLY A 674 13.35 -21.39 -19.34
N ASN A 675 13.56 -22.32 -20.28
CA ASN A 675 13.90 -23.70 -19.94
C ASN A 675 15.37 -23.83 -19.56
N VAL A 676 15.65 -24.57 -18.50
CA VAL A 676 17.01 -24.79 -18.00
C VAL A 676 17.79 -25.70 -18.96
N ASN A 677 18.96 -25.25 -19.43
CA ASN A 677 19.79 -26.00 -20.39
C ASN A 677 20.99 -26.75 -19.75
N GLY A 678 21.04 -26.83 -18.41
CA GLY A 678 22.04 -27.60 -17.66
C GLY A 678 23.42 -26.94 -17.48
N SER A 679 23.69 -25.79 -18.11
CA SER A 679 24.97 -25.06 -17.94
C SER A 679 24.93 -24.17 -16.69
N GLU A 680 25.84 -24.37 -15.73
CA GLU A 680 25.87 -23.59 -14.49
C GLU A 680 26.34 -22.14 -14.72
N ILE A 681 25.65 -21.17 -14.10
CA ILE A 681 26.04 -19.76 -14.06
C ILE A 681 26.87 -19.54 -12.80
N LYS A 682 28.18 -19.35 -12.95
CA LYS A 682 29.09 -18.97 -11.85
C LYS A 682 29.03 -17.48 -11.51
N LYS A 683 27.84 -16.91 -11.33
CA LYS A 683 27.69 -15.52 -10.85
C LYS A 683 26.67 -15.44 -9.74
N ASN A 684 27.04 -14.71 -8.70
CA ASN A 684 26.12 -14.21 -7.70
C ASN A 684 25.24 -13.12 -8.35
N ALA A 685 23.93 -13.34 -8.49
CA ALA A 685 22.94 -12.27 -8.43
C ALA A 685 21.50 -12.79 -8.42
N VAL A 686 21.04 -13.48 -7.36
CA VAL A 686 19.61 -13.85 -7.30
C VAL A 686 18.78 -12.65 -6.83
N ARG A 687 18.15 -11.94 -7.77
CA ARG A 687 17.09 -10.95 -7.46
C ARG A 687 15.68 -11.53 -7.62
N ASN A 688 15.51 -12.56 -8.44
CA ASN A 688 14.18 -13.13 -8.74
C ASN A 688 13.80 -14.30 -7.82
N THR A 689 13.71 -14.06 -6.51
CA THR A 689 12.86 -14.90 -5.66
C THR A 689 11.40 -14.46 -5.83
N LEU A 690 10.48 -15.41 -6.01
CA LEU A 690 9.04 -15.12 -5.97
C LEU A 690 8.67 -14.68 -4.55
N LEU A 691 8.74 -13.37 -4.32
CA LEU A 691 8.51 -12.71 -3.05
C LEU A 691 7.60 -11.52 -3.30
N ASN A 692 6.30 -11.79 -3.30
CA ASN A 692 5.28 -10.79 -3.51
C ASN A 692 4.53 -10.54 -2.20
N ILE A 693 4.38 -9.28 -1.81
CA ILE A 693 3.61 -8.90 -0.62
C ILE A 693 2.14 -9.36 -0.72
N LYS A 694 1.59 -9.42 -1.93
CA LYS A 694 0.22 -9.92 -2.18
C LYS A 694 0.01 -11.34 -1.68
N ASP A 695 1.03 -12.19 -1.71
CA ASP A 695 0.91 -13.54 -1.17
C ASP A 695 0.68 -13.52 0.35
N TRP A 696 1.27 -12.55 1.06
CA TRP A 696 1.09 -12.39 2.50
C TRP A 696 -0.22 -11.69 2.83
N GLU A 697 -0.62 -10.71 2.02
CA GLU A 697 -1.93 -10.07 2.13
C GLU A 697 -3.07 -11.09 1.97
N ILE A 698 -2.93 -12.02 1.02
CA ILE A 698 -3.91 -13.09 0.78
C ILE A 698 -3.82 -14.16 1.87
N ASN A 699 -2.64 -14.70 2.16
CA ASN A 699 -2.53 -15.92 2.96
C ASN A 699 -2.50 -15.69 4.46
N GLU A 700 -1.98 -14.54 4.89
CA GLU A 700 -1.83 -14.19 6.30
C GLU A 700 -2.76 -13.04 6.71
N ASN A 701 -3.55 -12.50 5.76
CA ASN A 701 -4.44 -11.35 5.93
C ASN A 701 -3.67 -10.09 6.39
N LEU A 702 -2.42 -9.98 5.96
CA LEU A 702 -1.60 -8.79 6.14
C LEU A 702 -2.19 -7.63 5.33
N PHE A 703 -1.98 -6.40 5.75
CA PHE A 703 -2.28 -5.21 4.96
C PHE A 703 -1.31 -4.09 5.31
N ASP A 704 -1.19 -3.09 4.43
CA ASP A 704 -0.26 -1.96 4.62
C ASP A 704 -0.59 -1.17 5.90
N PRO A 705 0.35 -1.03 6.86
CA PRO A 705 0.16 -0.22 8.06
C PRO A 705 -0.26 1.23 7.79
N ASN A 706 0.10 1.78 6.62
CA ASN A 706 -0.27 3.14 6.23
C ASN A 706 -1.78 3.33 6.01
N ILE A 707 -2.56 2.25 5.87
CA ILE A 707 -4.03 2.31 5.89
C ILE A 707 -4.54 2.86 7.23
N ILE A 708 -3.82 2.62 8.33
CA ILE A 708 -4.21 3.04 9.69
C ILE A 708 -3.42 4.28 10.14
N PHE A 709 -2.12 4.32 9.86
CA PHE A 709 -1.21 5.32 10.47
C PHE A 709 -0.81 6.46 9.53
N ASN A 710 -0.96 6.28 8.21
CA ASN A 710 -0.59 7.27 7.21
C ASN A 710 0.80 7.91 7.42
N PHE A 711 1.83 7.06 7.63
CA PHE A 711 3.20 7.56 7.63
C PHE A 711 3.61 8.06 6.26
N ARG A 712 3.10 7.40 5.22
CA ARG A 712 3.25 7.78 3.82
C ARG A 712 2.01 7.34 3.04
N ASP A 713 1.76 8.06 1.96
CA ASP A 713 0.78 7.77 0.93
C ASP A 713 1.46 7.60 -0.44
N ILE A 714 0.68 7.37 -1.49
CA ILE A 714 1.20 7.22 -2.86
C ILE A 714 1.90 8.49 -3.38
N ASN A 715 1.61 9.65 -2.79
CA ASN A 715 2.15 10.95 -3.19
C ASN A 715 3.38 11.38 -2.41
N SER A 716 3.65 10.72 -1.28
CA SER A 716 4.68 11.08 -0.33
C SER A 716 6.03 11.12 -1.02
N LEU A 717 6.81 12.14 -0.65
CA LEU A 717 8.15 12.28 -1.17
C LEU A 717 9.02 11.13 -0.63
N ALA A 718 9.75 10.51 -1.55
CA ALA A 718 10.64 9.41 -1.26
C ALA A 718 12.08 9.77 -1.64
N PHE A 719 13.04 9.09 -1.02
CA PHE A 719 14.41 9.09 -1.48
C PHE A 719 15.02 7.69 -1.35
N ASP A 720 16.03 7.43 -2.16
CA ASP A 720 16.81 6.20 -2.09
C ASP A 720 18.00 6.42 -1.15
N VAL A 721 18.22 5.51 -0.21
CA VAL A 721 19.34 5.61 0.74
C VAL A 721 20.70 5.70 0.03
N HIS A 722 20.83 5.10 -1.15
CA HIS A 722 22.04 5.16 -1.99
C HIS A 722 22.38 6.58 -2.45
N GLU A 723 21.41 7.50 -2.46
CA GLU A 723 21.64 8.91 -2.80
C GLU A 723 22.27 9.71 -1.66
N LEU A 724 22.13 9.26 -0.40
CA LEU A 724 22.64 9.98 0.78
C LEU A 724 24.09 9.63 1.12
N PHE A 725 24.59 8.54 0.58
CA PHE A 725 25.89 7.99 0.91
C PHE A 725 26.58 7.61 -0.40
N ASN A 726 27.39 8.52 -0.97
CA ASN A 726 28.06 8.30 -2.26
C ASN A 726 28.97 7.08 -2.29
N GLU A 727 29.47 6.65 -1.12
CA GLU A 727 30.18 5.38 -0.91
C GLU A 727 29.31 4.11 -1.12
N LEU A 728 28.02 4.28 -1.42
CA LEU A 728 27.07 3.20 -1.76
C LEU A 728 26.82 3.06 -3.26
N LYS A 729 27.29 4.00 -4.10
CA LYS A 729 27.08 4.01 -5.55
C LYS A 729 28.05 3.11 -6.31
#